data_AF-A0A7I8DRB6-F1
#
_entry.id   AF-A0A7I8DRB6-F1
#
_cell.length_a   1.000
_cell.length_b   1.000
_cell.length_c   1.000
_cell.angle_alpha   90.00
_cell.angle_beta   90.00
_cell.angle_gamma   90.00
#
_symmetry.space_group_name_H-M   'P 1'
#
loop_
_entity.id
_entity.type
_entity.pdbx_description
1 polymer ?
#
loop_
_entity_poly.entity_id
_entity_poly.type
_entity_poly.pdbx_seq_one_letter_code
_entity_poly.pdbx_strand_id
1 'polypeptide(L)'
;MIKKVLKRSAAVVIIFSMLAAGMTGCSKKGSEETMKPTEAAITNEPTKADTATPEGESKVLRWGTHWQAGLDPNYKDPTTGEYTMDETSRQASLAALKAAKEQLNVDVEFVQYATDTRSELITSVLAGNPVCDIAILWGGSENTILSQNILQPLDDYADLFSDPEYSWMLYDKLYGHNYFLTSKQAFIPRWPLIYNASMIEKVDSLKDADGKTIYPTDLFLDGKWTWSAFKDYLSKIQTFYANTKAPDGTQYDKVKAYETDHRFAGLSAIFADGGEIYGSDGLKADSKEALKATSYIKELMDGGLLSECGLYDDGYTPKWLQGSGDFGAGATVFTDCADWTIAGVASSAADRGESIGMVPWPRPDDMASDDPNYKQVLTVGDSIGILKGVDADTTKLALEFLKVYYSTYYKTLGGVDSIAAYKDSAATTQATGFGLDIFNETYGDDLLKTFQYISKQTVPNDYSDLLGFRVVWDDIFGKSLYGVDGYASYDVSIAANKNLFTEKAANMESILASDEIRDNIAPVITVAKPLVFPAGTDPKKIAFSDYLSIEDAIDGVLDATAATYDYSAADFSKVGSYGDGLKVKMADKSKNEANLSSAVTVYDPENKKAPVITQVKDYRKIKLDEDASKIAWKGDFIASAVDTDGLDISANITADISGLDTSTPGDYDVVITATDFAGNSSNVTLSVTVAEAE
;
A
#
# COMPACT_ATOMS: atom_id res chain seq x y z
N MET A 1 23.19 -9.28 55.23
CA MET A 1 22.21 -10.37 55.49
C MET A 1 21.79 -10.89 54.10
N ILE A 2 21.87 -12.18 53.74
CA ILE A 2 21.10 -13.35 54.23
C ILE A 2 19.60 -13.08 53.96
N LYS A 3 18.85 -13.73 53.04
CA LYS A 3 18.99 -14.91 52.12
C LYS A 3 18.27 -14.59 50.77
N LYS A 4 18.56 -15.21 49.59
CA LYS A 4 18.11 -16.54 49.07
C LYS A 4 16.57 -16.74 49.22
N VAL A 5 15.74 -17.17 48.24
CA VAL A 5 15.80 -18.17 47.14
C VAL A 5 14.73 -17.82 46.06
N LEU A 6 14.60 -18.31 44.81
CA LEU A 6 15.48 -18.68 43.66
C LEU A 6 14.61 -19.41 42.57
N LYS A 7 14.88 -19.23 41.25
CA LYS A 7 14.29 -19.95 40.08
C LYS A 7 12.82 -19.58 39.72
N ARG A 8 12.33 -19.74 38.48
CA ARG A 8 12.81 -20.53 37.31
C ARG A 8 12.31 -19.92 35.98
N SER A 9 13.17 -19.81 34.96
CA SER A 9 12.75 -19.60 33.56
C SER A 9 13.14 -20.84 32.74
N ALA A 10 12.36 -21.18 31.71
CA ALA A 10 12.64 -22.30 30.82
C ALA A 10 12.86 -21.79 29.39
N ALA A 11 14.06 -22.00 28.85
CA ALA A 11 14.35 -21.79 27.43
C ALA A 11 14.12 -23.11 26.68
N VAL A 12 13.42 -23.05 25.55
CA VAL A 12 13.29 -24.17 24.61
C VAL A 12 14.34 -23.98 23.54
N VAL A 13 15.27 -24.93 23.42
CA VAL A 13 16.28 -24.96 22.36
C VAL A 13 15.86 -25.99 21.33
N ILE A 14 15.56 -25.55 20.11
CA ILE A 14 15.27 -26.44 18.98
C ILE A 14 16.60 -26.89 18.39
N ILE A 15 16.84 -28.20 18.39
CA ILE A 15 18.04 -28.81 17.79
C ILE A 15 17.61 -29.57 16.54
N PHE A 16 17.97 -29.04 15.36
CA PHE A 16 17.90 -29.81 14.12
C PHE A 16 19.06 -30.81 14.08
N SER A 17 18.75 -32.11 14.06
CA SER A 17 19.72 -33.18 13.88
C SER A 17 19.49 -33.91 12.55
N MET A 18 20.34 -33.62 11.55
CA MET A 18 20.36 -34.39 10.30
C MET A 18 20.74 -35.87 10.58
N LEU A 19 20.10 -36.79 9.87
CA LEU A 19 20.40 -38.22 9.97
C LEU A 19 20.81 -38.77 8.59
N ALA A 20 22.11 -38.95 8.39
CA ALA A 20 22.68 -39.51 7.17
C ALA A 20 23.26 -40.91 7.42
N ALA A 21 22.80 -41.89 6.64
CA ALA A 21 23.35 -43.24 6.55
C ALA A 21 22.97 -43.83 5.17
N GLY A 22 23.79 -44.65 4.49
CA GLY A 22 25.17 -45.05 4.75
C GLY A 22 25.58 -46.13 3.74
N MET A 23 26.70 -45.98 3.03
CA MET A 23 27.02 -46.82 1.85
C MET A 23 27.80 -48.11 2.17
N THR A 24 27.24 -49.26 1.78
CA THR A 24 27.94 -50.52 1.40
C THR A 24 26.95 -51.40 0.61
N GLY A 25 27.28 -52.14 -0.46
CA GLY A 25 28.52 -52.28 -1.24
C GLY A 25 28.45 -53.49 -2.22
N CYS A 26 29.46 -53.63 -3.10
CA CYS A 26 29.80 -54.83 -3.90
C CYS A 26 28.99 -55.23 -5.18
N SER A 27 29.35 -54.61 -6.30
CA SER A 27 29.97 -55.26 -7.49
C SER A 27 29.29 -56.42 -8.26
N LYS A 28 29.13 -56.22 -9.59
CA LYS A 28 29.77 -57.05 -10.64
C LYS A 28 29.82 -56.40 -12.03
N LYS A 29 30.71 -56.89 -12.90
CA LYS A 29 30.88 -56.50 -14.32
C LYS A 29 30.14 -57.47 -15.26
N GLY A 30 29.77 -57.00 -16.46
CA GLY A 30 29.43 -57.81 -17.63
C GLY A 30 29.10 -56.90 -18.82
N SER A 31 29.55 -57.24 -20.03
CA SER A 31 29.33 -56.47 -21.26
C SER A 31 28.84 -57.34 -22.42
N GLU A 32 28.22 -56.66 -23.39
CA GLU A 32 28.09 -57.04 -24.81
C GLU A 32 26.99 -58.01 -25.33
N GLU A 33 26.57 -57.65 -26.55
CA GLU A 33 25.94 -58.40 -27.66
C GLU A 33 24.48 -58.93 -27.66
N THR A 34 23.61 -58.08 -28.27
CA THR A 34 22.72 -58.37 -29.43
C THR A 34 21.31 -58.98 -29.32
N MET A 35 20.38 -58.28 -29.98
CA MET A 35 19.19 -58.72 -30.75
C MET A 35 17.98 -59.42 -30.08
N LYS A 36 16.96 -58.57 -29.81
CA LYS A 36 15.52 -58.66 -30.17
C LYS A 36 15.07 -59.84 -31.07
N PRO A 37 13.80 -60.33 -31.01
CA PRO A 37 12.59 -59.45 -31.00
C PRO A 37 11.30 -59.91 -30.27
N THR A 38 10.32 -58.99 -30.18
CA THR A 38 8.83 -59.16 -30.11
C THR A 38 8.22 -60.01 -28.97
N GLU A 39 7.03 -59.78 -28.40
CA GLU A 39 6.01 -58.69 -28.39
C GLU A 39 4.98 -59.04 -27.27
N ALA A 40 4.10 -58.19 -26.73
CA ALA A 40 3.90 -56.73 -26.81
C ALA A 40 3.18 -56.25 -25.52
N ALA A 41 3.38 -54.99 -25.12
CA ALA A 41 2.51 -54.26 -24.18
C ALA A 41 2.65 -52.74 -24.42
N ILE A 42 1.54 -52.01 -24.53
CA ILE A 42 1.55 -50.54 -24.74
C ILE A 42 1.15 -49.85 -23.44
N THR A 43 2.13 -49.22 -22.79
CA THR A 43 1.94 -48.24 -21.72
C THR A 43 2.32 -46.86 -22.28
N ASN A 44 1.36 -45.95 -22.33
CA ASN A 44 1.63 -44.56 -22.72
C ASN A 44 2.23 -43.81 -21.52
N GLU A 45 3.56 -43.80 -21.42
CA GLU A 45 4.27 -42.80 -20.62
C GLU A 45 4.16 -41.41 -21.29
N PRO A 46 4.18 -40.31 -20.53
CA PRO A 46 4.18 -38.96 -21.10
C PRO A 46 5.50 -38.70 -21.84
N THR A 47 5.41 -38.24 -23.08
CA THR A 47 6.56 -37.91 -23.92
C THR A 47 7.42 -36.82 -23.26
N LYS A 48 8.73 -37.07 -23.09
CA LYS A 48 9.67 -35.97 -22.85
C LYS A 48 9.65 -35.03 -24.05
N ALA A 49 9.32 -33.76 -23.82
CA ALA A 49 9.68 -32.71 -24.76
C ALA A 49 11.18 -32.41 -24.61
N ASP A 50 11.93 -32.45 -25.70
CA ASP A 50 13.31 -31.98 -25.72
C ASP A 50 13.31 -30.45 -25.67
N THR A 51 13.53 -29.88 -24.49
CA THR A 51 13.73 -28.43 -24.29
C THR A 51 15.11 -28.02 -24.80
N ALA A 52 15.25 -27.94 -26.12
CA ALA A 52 16.39 -27.28 -26.75
C ALA A 52 16.32 -25.77 -26.46
N THR A 53 17.30 -25.26 -25.71
CA THR A 53 17.46 -23.81 -25.50
C THR A 53 17.58 -23.12 -26.87
N PRO A 54 16.87 -22.00 -27.13
CA PRO A 54 16.95 -21.31 -28.41
C PRO A 54 18.39 -20.88 -28.74
N GLU A 55 18.97 -21.41 -29.83
CA GLU A 55 20.33 -21.05 -30.26
C GLU A 55 20.36 -19.62 -30.83
N GLY A 56 20.79 -18.67 -30.01
CA GLY A 56 20.96 -17.27 -30.39
C GLY A 56 21.54 -16.43 -29.25
N GLU A 57 21.94 -15.19 -29.57
CA GLU A 57 22.24 -14.18 -28.55
C GLU A 57 20.95 -13.86 -27.76
N SER A 58 21.06 -13.74 -26.45
CA SER A 58 19.89 -13.59 -25.57
C SER A 58 19.33 -12.17 -25.67
N LYS A 59 18.00 -12.05 -25.72
CA LYS A 59 17.34 -10.75 -25.68
C LYS A 59 17.18 -10.30 -24.23
N VAL A 60 17.71 -9.12 -23.92
CA VAL A 60 17.51 -8.46 -22.61
C VAL A 60 16.15 -7.77 -22.62
N LEU A 61 15.35 -7.98 -21.58
CA LEU A 61 14.17 -7.17 -21.28
C LEU A 61 14.46 -6.24 -20.10
N ARG A 62 14.10 -4.97 -20.24
CA ARG A 62 14.23 -3.96 -19.18
C ARG A 62 12.95 -3.91 -18.36
N TRP A 63 13.03 -4.33 -17.10
CA TRP A 63 11.91 -4.35 -16.18
C TRP A 63 11.96 -3.14 -15.25
N GLY A 64 11.16 -2.13 -15.58
CA GLY A 64 11.05 -0.86 -14.86
C GLY A 64 10.22 -0.98 -13.59
N THR A 65 10.69 -0.33 -12.52
CA THR A 65 9.95 -0.21 -11.26
C THR A 65 10.38 1.03 -10.48
N HIS A 66 9.47 1.51 -9.63
CA HIS A 66 9.74 2.55 -8.65
C HIS A 66 10.49 2.04 -7.40
N TRP A 67 10.57 0.72 -7.21
CA TRP A 67 11.21 0.07 -6.06
C TRP A 67 11.95 -1.21 -6.48
N GLN A 68 13.18 -1.07 -7.01
CA GLN A 68 14.01 -2.20 -7.45
C GLN A 68 14.30 -3.20 -6.32
N ALA A 69 14.44 -2.72 -5.08
CA ALA A 69 14.72 -3.54 -3.91
C ALA A 69 13.60 -4.56 -3.56
N GLY A 70 12.38 -4.37 -4.09
CA GLY A 70 11.29 -5.35 -3.98
C GLY A 70 11.16 -6.30 -5.19
N LEU A 71 11.91 -6.06 -6.26
CA LEU A 71 11.77 -6.76 -7.55
C LEU A 71 12.98 -7.62 -7.92
N ASP A 72 14.18 -7.10 -7.70
CA ASP A 72 15.44 -7.75 -8.09
C ASP A 72 15.93 -8.70 -6.96
N PRO A 73 15.98 -10.02 -7.17
CA PRO A 73 16.41 -10.99 -6.16
C PRO A 73 17.92 -10.97 -5.86
N ASN A 74 18.67 -10.12 -6.56
CA ASN A 74 20.09 -9.87 -6.34
C ASN A 74 20.35 -8.53 -5.64
N TYR A 75 19.33 -7.67 -5.52
CA TYR A 75 19.46 -6.38 -4.83
C TYR A 75 19.86 -6.60 -3.37
N LYS A 76 20.79 -5.77 -2.90
CA LYS A 76 21.26 -5.75 -1.52
C LYS A 76 21.14 -4.34 -0.99
N ASP A 77 20.66 -4.21 0.24
CA ASP A 77 20.61 -2.92 0.92
C ASP A 77 22.04 -2.34 1.01
N PRO A 78 22.29 -1.10 0.52
CA PRO A 78 23.64 -0.52 0.53
C PRO A 78 24.25 -0.28 1.93
N THR A 79 23.42 -0.34 2.98
CA THR A 79 23.79 -0.10 4.38
C THR A 79 24.10 -1.41 5.11
N THR A 80 23.28 -2.45 4.93
CA THR A 80 23.46 -3.74 5.62
C THR A 80 24.24 -4.77 4.79
N GLY A 81 24.20 -4.68 3.46
CA GLY A 81 24.73 -5.68 2.54
C GLY A 81 23.89 -6.98 2.44
N GLU A 82 22.76 -7.04 3.14
CA GLU A 82 21.80 -8.16 3.11
C GLU A 82 20.83 -8.03 1.94
N TYR A 83 20.20 -9.13 1.53
CA TYR A 83 19.15 -9.11 0.50
C TYR A 83 17.87 -8.51 1.08
N THR A 84 17.23 -7.60 0.35
CA THR A 84 15.98 -6.94 0.76
C THR A 84 14.74 -7.82 0.56
N MET A 85 14.79 -8.73 -0.41
CA MET A 85 13.78 -9.76 -0.64
C MET A 85 14.04 -10.97 0.28
N ASP A 86 13.01 -11.48 0.95
CA ASP A 86 13.13 -12.66 1.84
C ASP A 86 13.60 -13.89 1.05
N GLU A 87 14.37 -14.78 1.70
CA GLU A 87 15.02 -15.90 1.00
C GLU A 87 14.04 -16.83 0.27
N THR A 88 12.79 -16.97 0.71
CA THR A 88 11.78 -17.82 0.06
C THR A 88 11.33 -17.19 -1.25
N SER A 89 10.91 -15.92 -1.21
CA SER A 89 10.56 -15.13 -2.40
C SER A 89 11.76 -14.99 -3.34
N ARG A 90 12.96 -14.83 -2.78
CA ARG A 90 14.22 -14.68 -3.54
C ARG A 90 14.57 -15.95 -4.31
N GLN A 91 14.43 -17.13 -3.71
CA GLN A 91 14.63 -18.40 -4.43
C GLN A 91 13.53 -18.65 -5.47
N ALA A 92 12.27 -18.28 -5.19
CA ALA A 92 11.19 -18.33 -6.18
C ALA A 92 11.45 -17.42 -7.38
N SER A 93 11.96 -16.20 -7.16
CA SER A 93 12.34 -15.25 -8.20
C SER A 93 13.55 -15.75 -9.01
N LEU A 94 14.60 -16.29 -8.37
CA LEU A 94 15.74 -16.87 -9.08
C LEU A 94 15.34 -18.08 -9.93
N ALA A 95 14.42 -18.93 -9.46
CA ALA A 95 13.84 -20.02 -10.24
C ALA A 95 13.04 -19.50 -11.44
N ALA A 96 12.27 -18.42 -11.26
CA ALA A 96 11.48 -17.77 -12.30
C ALA A 96 12.35 -17.12 -13.40
N LEU A 97 13.40 -16.38 -13.04
CA LEU A 97 14.40 -15.84 -13.98
C LEU A 97 15.09 -16.97 -14.75
N LYS A 98 15.48 -18.05 -14.06
CA LYS A 98 16.08 -19.23 -14.71
C LYS A 98 15.13 -19.87 -15.71
N ALA A 99 13.85 -20.05 -15.36
CA ALA A 99 12.84 -20.62 -16.24
C ALA A 99 12.62 -19.75 -17.49
N ALA A 100 12.56 -18.43 -17.35
CA ALA A 100 12.51 -17.50 -18.47
C ALA A 100 13.75 -17.64 -19.39
N LYS A 101 14.96 -17.75 -18.82
CA LYS A 101 16.19 -17.98 -19.58
C LYS A 101 16.18 -19.30 -20.35
N GLU A 102 15.79 -20.40 -19.69
CA GLU A 102 15.79 -21.74 -20.29
C GLU A 102 14.71 -21.93 -21.36
N GLN A 103 13.54 -21.27 -21.22
CA GLN A 103 12.40 -21.42 -22.12
C GLN A 103 12.34 -20.37 -23.24
N LEU A 104 12.73 -19.12 -22.97
CA LEU A 104 12.56 -17.98 -23.89
C LEU A 104 13.89 -17.39 -24.40
N ASN A 105 15.04 -17.82 -23.85
CA ASN A 105 16.35 -17.19 -24.04
C ASN A 105 16.34 -15.67 -23.72
N VAL A 106 15.68 -15.32 -22.62
CA VAL A 106 15.58 -13.94 -22.09
C VAL A 106 16.53 -13.74 -20.90
N ASP A 107 17.24 -12.62 -20.91
CA ASP A 107 17.88 -12.02 -19.73
C ASP A 107 17.06 -10.81 -19.25
N VAL A 108 17.22 -10.38 -18.00
CA VAL A 108 16.49 -9.24 -17.42
C VAL A 108 17.45 -8.19 -16.89
N GLU A 109 17.21 -6.94 -17.27
CA GLU A 109 17.79 -5.74 -16.65
C GLU A 109 16.72 -5.11 -15.76
N PHE A 110 16.97 -5.02 -14.44
CA PHE A 110 16.07 -4.35 -13.51
C PHE A 110 16.37 -2.85 -13.51
N VAL A 111 15.36 -2.03 -13.82
CA VAL A 111 15.51 -0.58 -13.99
C VAL A 111 14.73 0.15 -12.89
N GLN A 112 15.46 0.69 -11.92
CA GLN A 112 14.92 1.67 -10.97
C GLN A 112 14.62 2.97 -11.72
N TYR A 113 13.39 3.49 -11.63
CA TYR A 113 13.07 4.84 -12.11
C TYR A 113 13.87 5.88 -11.31
N ALA A 114 14.45 6.86 -12.00
CA ALA A 114 15.27 7.91 -11.38
C ALA A 114 14.42 9.02 -10.73
N THR A 115 13.22 9.23 -11.26
CA THR A 115 12.22 10.20 -10.78
C THR A 115 10.87 9.51 -10.48
N ASP A 116 9.82 10.29 -10.19
CA ASP A 116 8.46 9.75 -10.04
C ASP A 116 8.03 9.01 -11.31
N THR A 117 7.43 7.83 -11.17
CA THR A 117 6.90 6.99 -12.27
C THR A 117 6.13 7.79 -13.33
N ARG A 118 5.32 8.77 -12.91
CA ARG A 118 4.50 9.58 -13.82
C ARG A 118 5.34 10.53 -14.67
N SER A 119 6.50 10.97 -14.17
CA SER A 119 7.43 11.86 -14.87
C SER A 119 8.45 11.09 -15.70
N GLU A 120 9.04 10.03 -15.13
CA GLU A 120 10.07 9.21 -15.79
C GLU A 120 9.53 8.57 -17.09
N LEU A 121 8.35 7.94 -17.00
CA LEU A 121 7.79 7.16 -18.10
C LEU A 121 7.41 8.05 -19.28
N ILE A 122 6.68 9.14 -19.06
CA ILE A 122 6.29 10.07 -20.14
C ILE A 122 7.50 10.70 -20.82
N THR A 123 8.50 11.17 -20.06
CA THR A 123 9.69 11.79 -20.63
C THR A 123 10.49 10.80 -21.49
N SER A 124 10.56 9.52 -21.10
CA SER A 124 11.21 8.48 -21.91
C SER A 124 10.45 8.15 -23.21
N VAL A 125 9.11 8.14 -23.17
CA VAL A 125 8.27 7.90 -24.36
C VAL A 125 8.30 9.11 -25.31
N LEU A 126 8.28 10.33 -24.78
CA LEU A 126 8.46 11.57 -25.57
C LEU A 126 9.85 11.67 -26.21
N ALA A 127 10.89 11.12 -25.56
CA ALA A 127 12.22 11.00 -26.14
C ALA A 127 12.32 9.94 -27.26
N GLY A 128 11.25 9.18 -27.53
CA GLY A 128 11.24 8.10 -28.52
C GLY A 128 12.06 6.87 -28.12
N ASN A 129 12.42 6.74 -26.84
CA ASN A 129 13.21 5.64 -26.30
C ASN A 129 12.68 5.31 -24.88
N PRO A 130 11.60 4.52 -24.77
CA PRO A 130 10.97 4.19 -23.49
C PRO A 130 11.99 3.58 -22.52
N VAL A 131 12.00 4.01 -21.25
CA VAL A 131 13.05 3.67 -20.27
C VAL A 131 13.12 2.19 -19.94
N CYS A 132 11.98 1.49 -20.04
CA CYS A 132 11.83 0.06 -19.82
C CYS A 132 10.88 -0.56 -20.85
N ASP A 133 10.92 -1.88 -20.99
CA ASP A 133 10.04 -2.65 -21.87
C ASP A 133 8.79 -3.14 -21.13
N ILE A 134 8.93 -3.39 -19.81
CA ILE A 134 7.85 -3.68 -18.86
C ILE A 134 7.86 -2.59 -17.80
N ALA A 135 6.76 -1.85 -17.63
CA ALA A 135 6.65 -0.80 -16.62
C ALA A 135 5.75 -1.24 -15.44
N ILE A 136 6.31 -1.38 -14.24
CA ILE A 136 5.52 -1.43 -13.00
C ILE A 136 5.11 -0.01 -12.61
N LEU A 137 3.83 0.17 -12.32
CA LEU A 137 3.19 1.39 -11.87
C LEU A 137 2.80 1.22 -10.40
N TRP A 138 3.09 2.21 -9.55
CA TRP A 138 2.62 2.16 -8.16
C TRP A 138 1.10 2.40 -8.11
N GLY A 139 0.40 1.64 -7.27
CA GLY A 139 -1.06 1.70 -7.19
C GLY A 139 -1.60 3.09 -6.84
N GLY A 140 -2.37 3.67 -7.76
CA GLY A 140 -2.88 5.04 -7.71
C GLY A 140 -2.28 5.98 -8.77
N SER A 141 -1.25 5.54 -9.51
CA SER A 141 -0.67 6.32 -10.63
C SER A 141 -1.38 6.07 -11.96
N GLU A 142 -2.12 4.97 -12.10
CA GLU A 142 -2.64 4.44 -13.36
C GLU A 142 -3.58 5.41 -14.09
N ASN A 143 -4.49 6.09 -13.38
CA ASN A 143 -5.33 7.13 -13.99
C ASN A 143 -4.49 8.30 -14.56
N THR A 144 -3.38 8.68 -13.93
CA THR A 144 -2.46 9.68 -14.48
C THR A 144 -1.73 9.15 -15.71
N ILE A 145 -1.21 7.93 -15.66
CA ILE A 145 -0.51 7.27 -16.78
C ILE A 145 -1.43 7.04 -18.00
N LEU A 146 -2.71 6.69 -17.78
CA LEU A 146 -3.71 6.61 -18.85
C LEU A 146 -4.01 7.99 -19.44
N SER A 147 -4.18 9.03 -18.62
CA SER A 147 -4.43 10.39 -19.12
C SER A 147 -3.21 11.04 -19.79
N GLN A 148 -2.01 10.48 -19.61
CA GLN A 148 -0.82 10.79 -20.42
C GLN A 148 -0.84 10.13 -21.80
N ASN A 149 -1.64 9.07 -21.98
CA ASN A 149 -1.73 8.30 -23.22
C ASN A 149 -0.39 7.67 -23.66
N ILE A 150 0.45 7.25 -22.70
CA ILE A 150 1.78 6.66 -22.94
C ILE A 150 1.82 5.14 -22.91
N LEU A 151 0.71 4.47 -22.59
CA LEU A 151 0.57 3.01 -22.67
C LEU A 151 -0.02 2.61 -24.02
N GLN A 152 0.39 1.45 -24.53
CA GLN A 152 -0.25 0.83 -25.69
C GLN A 152 -1.28 -0.21 -25.25
N PRO A 153 -2.40 -0.36 -25.98
CA PRO A 153 -3.39 -1.39 -25.70
C PRO A 153 -2.82 -2.79 -25.94
N LEU A 154 -3.29 -3.76 -25.15
CA LEU A 154 -2.81 -5.13 -25.11
C LEU A 154 -3.83 -6.13 -25.70
N ASP A 155 -4.89 -5.64 -26.36
CA ASP A 155 -6.01 -6.45 -26.85
C ASP A 155 -5.57 -7.59 -27.78
N ASP A 156 -4.63 -7.31 -28.70
CA ASP A 156 -4.06 -8.29 -29.64
C ASP A 156 -3.25 -9.41 -28.95
N TYR A 157 -2.96 -9.27 -27.65
CA TYR A 157 -2.23 -10.23 -26.82
C TYR A 157 -3.10 -10.89 -25.75
N ALA A 158 -4.39 -10.54 -25.64
CA ALA A 158 -5.27 -11.03 -24.56
C ALA A 158 -5.40 -12.56 -24.55
N ASP A 159 -5.40 -13.20 -25.72
CA ASP A 159 -5.42 -14.67 -25.87
C ASP A 159 -4.24 -15.37 -25.15
N LEU A 160 -3.11 -14.70 -24.93
CA LEU A 160 -1.99 -15.25 -24.15
C LEU A 160 -2.41 -15.57 -22.70
N PHE A 161 -3.43 -14.91 -22.16
CA PHE A 161 -3.91 -15.05 -20.79
C PHE A 161 -5.23 -15.84 -20.70
N SER A 162 -5.65 -16.49 -21.78
CA SER A 162 -6.89 -17.30 -21.81
C SER A 162 -6.87 -18.58 -20.96
N ASP A 163 -5.68 -19.08 -20.60
CA ASP A 163 -5.49 -20.26 -19.76
C ASP A 163 -5.59 -19.89 -18.26
N PRO A 164 -6.36 -20.63 -17.42
CA PRO A 164 -6.52 -20.38 -15.98
C PRO A 164 -5.22 -20.27 -15.16
N GLU A 165 -4.10 -20.80 -15.63
CA GLU A 165 -2.78 -20.62 -15.00
C GLU A 165 -2.30 -19.14 -15.04
N TYR A 166 -2.80 -18.34 -16.01
CA TYR A 166 -2.39 -16.95 -16.23
C TYR A 166 -3.54 -15.93 -16.28
N SER A 167 -4.80 -16.36 -16.39
CA SER A 167 -5.95 -15.46 -16.59
C SER A 167 -6.18 -14.44 -15.49
N TRP A 168 -5.75 -14.76 -14.26
CA TRP A 168 -5.73 -13.85 -13.11
C TRP A 168 -4.81 -12.62 -13.28
N MET A 169 -3.87 -12.66 -14.24
CA MET A 169 -2.89 -11.59 -14.46
C MET A 169 -3.49 -10.42 -15.22
N LEU A 170 -4.25 -10.66 -16.30
CA LEU A 170 -4.73 -9.62 -17.20
C LEU A 170 -5.98 -8.95 -16.62
N TYR A 171 -5.99 -7.62 -16.51
CA TYR A 171 -7.19 -6.89 -16.09
C TYR A 171 -8.25 -6.86 -17.19
N ASP A 172 -9.51 -6.70 -16.78
CA ASP A 172 -10.63 -6.44 -17.68
C ASP A 172 -10.41 -5.16 -18.52
N LYS A 173 -11.24 -5.01 -19.56
CA LYS A 173 -11.18 -3.87 -20.47
C LYS A 173 -11.53 -2.56 -19.76
N LEU A 174 -10.59 -1.63 -19.74
CA LEU A 174 -10.76 -0.27 -19.26
C LEU A 174 -10.90 0.65 -20.48
N TYR A 175 -12.00 1.40 -20.56
CA TYR A 175 -12.37 2.22 -21.72
C TYR A 175 -12.38 1.42 -23.05
N GLY A 176 -12.78 0.15 -22.99
CA GLY A 176 -12.86 -0.77 -24.13
C GLY A 176 -11.58 -1.58 -24.43
N HIS A 177 -10.46 -1.27 -23.79
CA HIS A 177 -9.14 -1.82 -24.09
C HIS A 177 -8.47 -2.48 -22.88
N ASN A 178 -7.75 -3.57 -23.08
CA ASN A 178 -6.88 -4.13 -22.03
C ASN A 178 -5.58 -3.30 -21.98
N TYR A 179 -5.23 -2.73 -20.82
CA TYR A 179 -3.98 -1.94 -20.64
C TYR A 179 -3.01 -2.50 -19.59
N PHE A 180 -3.52 -3.31 -18.65
CA PHE A 180 -2.81 -3.63 -17.42
C PHE A 180 -2.80 -5.13 -17.11
N LEU A 181 -1.75 -5.52 -16.38
CA LEU A 181 -1.66 -6.80 -15.70
C LEU A 181 -1.36 -6.58 -14.21
N THR A 182 -1.56 -7.60 -13.38
CA THR A 182 -0.99 -7.68 -12.03
C THR A 182 0.02 -8.80 -11.88
N SER A 183 0.93 -8.59 -10.93
CA SER A 183 1.89 -9.55 -10.42
C SER A 183 1.36 -10.37 -9.23
N LYS A 184 0.25 -9.97 -8.59
CA LYS A 184 -0.03 -10.28 -7.18
C LYS A 184 -1.16 -11.29 -6.95
N GLN A 185 -0.80 -12.46 -6.42
CA GLN A 185 -1.74 -13.43 -5.82
C GLN A 185 -2.16 -13.00 -4.40
N ALA A 186 -3.14 -12.08 -4.31
CA ALA A 186 -3.69 -11.64 -3.02
C ALA A 186 -4.59 -12.73 -2.36
N PHE A 187 -4.61 -12.76 -1.02
CA PHE A 187 -5.32 -13.77 -0.22
C PHE A 187 -6.60 -13.27 0.45
N ILE A 188 -6.76 -11.96 0.58
CA ILE A 188 -7.92 -11.28 1.15
C ILE A 188 -8.20 -9.99 0.37
N PRO A 189 -9.44 -9.47 0.43
CA PRO A 189 -9.76 -8.08 0.15
C PRO A 189 -8.83 -7.08 0.85
N ARG A 190 -8.83 -5.83 0.42
CA ARG A 190 -8.15 -4.74 1.15
C ARG A 190 -8.84 -4.40 2.49
N TRP A 191 -10.14 -4.68 2.59
CA TRP A 191 -10.99 -4.44 3.76
C TRP A 191 -11.95 -5.62 4.01
N PRO A 192 -11.47 -6.82 4.40
CA PRO A 192 -12.33 -7.96 4.70
C PRO A 192 -13.17 -7.75 5.95
N LEU A 193 -14.34 -8.40 5.97
CA LEU A 193 -15.22 -8.48 7.14
C LEU A 193 -14.65 -9.48 8.16
N ILE A 194 -14.09 -8.94 9.25
CA ILE A 194 -13.59 -9.75 10.37
C ILE A 194 -14.54 -9.69 11.57
N TYR A 195 -14.45 -10.70 12.43
CA TYR A 195 -15.29 -10.83 13.62
C TYR A 195 -14.52 -11.31 14.85
N ASN A 196 -14.95 -10.89 16.04
CA ASN A 196 -14.40 -11.38 17.31
C ASN A 196 -15.20 -12.59 17.78
N ALA A 197 -14.61 -13.79 17.63
CA ALA A 197 -15.27 -15.07 17.92
C ALA A 197 -15.62 -15.18 19.41
N SER A 198 -14.71 -14.77 20.30
CA SER A 198 -14.93 -14.79 21.75
C SER A 198 -15.97 -13.75 22.23
N MET A 199 -16.29 -12.74 21.42
CA MET A 199 -17.45 -11.87 21.65
C MET A 199 -18.78 -12.49 21.18
N ILE A 200 -18.75 -13.31 20.12
CA ILE A 200 -19.91 -14.07 19.61
C ILE A 200 -20.30 -15.19 20.59
N GLU A 201 -19.34 -15.96 21.12
CA GLU A 201 -19.55 -17.04 22.10
C GLU A 201 -20.34 -16.62 23.35
N LYS A 202 -20.24 -15.34 23.74
CA LYS A 202 -20.95 -14.75 24.88
C LYS A 202 -22.45 -14.57 24.60
N VAL A 203 -22.88 -14.50 23.34
CA VAL A 203 -24.27 -14.20 22.93
C VAL A 203 -25.13 -15.46 22.89
N ASP A 204 -25.94 -15.68 23.93
CA ASP A 204 -26.78 -16.90 24.04
C ASP A 204 -27.84 -17.04 22.94
N SER A 205 -28.27 -15.95 22.29
CA SER A 205 -29.20 -15.98 21.15
C SER A 205 -28.55 -16.37 19.82
N LEU A 206 -27.23 -16.59 19.80
CA LEU A 206 -26.46 -17.17 18.68
C LEU A 206 -26.08 -18.64 18.93
N LYS A 207 -26.75 -19.31 19.87
CA LYS A 207 -26.55 -20.74 20.15
C LYS A 207 -27.71 -21.58 19.61
N ASP A 208 -27.41 -22.80 19.19
CA ASP A 208 -28.41 -23.77 18.74
C ASP A 208 -29.14 -24.43 19.93
N ALA A 209 -30.00 -25.42 19.62
CA ALA A 209 -30.81 -26.11 20.62
C ALA A 209 -30.00 -27.00 21.59
N ASP A 210 -28.78 -27.40 21.21
CA ASP A 210 -27.85 -28.19 22.03
C ASP A 210 -26.82 -27.30 22.75
N GLY A 211 -26.81 -26.00 22.44
CA GLY A 211 -25.97 -24.97 23.07
C GLY A 211 -24.68 -24.65 22.33
N LYS A 212 -24.46 -25.18 21.11
CA LYS A 212 -23.29 -24.83 20.29
C LYS A 212 -23.46 -23.40 19.75
N THR A 213 -22.42 -22.58 19.86
CA THR A 213 -22.33 -21.30 19.14
C THR A 213 -22.41 -21.54 17.62
N ILE A 214 -23.24 -20.75 16.94
CA ILE A 214 -23.36 -20.71 15.48
C ILE A 214 -22.48 -19.55 14.99
N TYR A 215 -21.34 -19.85 14.38
CA TYR A 215 -20.39 -18.87 13.88
C TYR A 215 -20.79 -18.34 12.48
N PRO A 216 -20.23 -17.20 12.02
CA PRO A 216 -20.45 -16.73 10.65
C PRO A 216 -19.96 -17.74 9.60
N THR A 217 -18.92 -18.51 9.92
CA THR A 217 -18.37 -19.60 9.12
C THR A 217 -19.34 -20.79 8.99
N ASP A 218 -20.04 -21.19 10.06
CA ASP A 218 -21.12 -22.19 10.00
C ASP A 218 -22.19 -21.76 8.97
N LEU A 219 -22.68 -20.53 9.09
CA LEU A 219 -23.70 -19.98 8.21
C LEU A 219 -23.21 -19.86 6.76
N PHE A 220 -21.94 -19.51 6.54
CA PHE A 220 -21.36 -19.40 5.20
C PHE A 220 -21.25 -20.76 4.52
N LEU A 221 -20.68 -21.77 5.20
CA LEU A 221 -20.50 -23.10 4.64
C LEU A 221 -21.83 -23.86 4.44
N ASP A 222 -22.84 -23.56 5.25
CA ASP A 222 -24.23 -24.00 5.03
C ASP A 222 -24.95 -23.30 3.86
N GLY A 223 -24.32 -22.31 3.21
CA GLY A 223 -24.91 -21.48 2.15
C GLY A 223 -25.97 -20.48 2.63
N LYS A 224 -26.08 -20.26 3.94
CA LYS A 224 -27.09 -19.43 4.64
C LYS A 224 -26.61 -18.01 4.98
N TRP A 225 -25.36 -17.66 4.68
CA TRP A 225 -24.80 -16.33 4.96
C TRP A 225 -25.29 -15.30 3.95
N THR A 226 -26.43 -14.68 4.29
CA THR A 226 -27.13 -13.69 3.46
C THR A 226 -27.28 -12.36 4.18
N TRP A 227 -27.72 -11.32 3.47
CA TRP A 227 -28.06 -10.02 4.05
C TRP A 227 -29.12 -10.09 5.16
N SER A 228 -30.21 -10.85 4.98
CA SER A 228 -31.19 -11.01 6.06
C SER A 228 -30.63 -11.81 7.25
N ALA A 229 -29.81 -12.84 6.99
CA ALA A 229 -29.15 -13.61 8.04
C ALA A 229 -28.15 -12.76 8.84
N PHE A 230 -27.30 -11.97 8.17
CA PHE A 230 -26.36 -11.05 8.81
C PHE A 230 -27.09 -9.97 9.61
N LYS A 231 -28.19 -9.42 9.09
CA LYS A 231 -29.02 -8.43 9.80
C LYS A 231 -29.62 -8.99 11.09
N ASP A 232 -30.12 -10.23 11.08
CA ASP A 232 -30.59 -10.94 12.29
C ASP A 232 -29.43 -11.23 13.27
N TYR A 233 -28.27 -11.65 12.75
CA TYR A 233 -27.05 -11.90 13.52
C TYR A 233 -26.59 -10.65 14.26
N LEU A 234 -26.49 -9.50 13.57
CA LEU A 234 -26.16 -8.21 14.16
C LEU A 234 -27.23 -7.75 15.16
N SER A 235 -28.52 -8.00 14.90
CA SER A 235 -29.61 -7.63 15.83
C SER A 235 -29.51 -8.38 17.16
N LYS A 236 -29.11 -9.65 17.13
CA LYS A 236 -28.87 -10.48 18.33
C LYS A 236 -27.66 -9.98 19.12
N ILE A 237 -26.56 -9.64 18.44
CA ILE A 237 -25.36 -9.07 19.06
C ILE A 237 -25.67 -7.69 19.67
N GLN A 238 -26.33 -6.81 18.92
CA GLN A 238 -26.73 -5.47 19.39
C GLN A 238 -27.60 -5.57 20.65
N THR A 239 -28.55 -6.51 20.67
CA THR A 239 -29.43 -6.77 21.83
C THR A 239 -28.64 -7.20 23.07
N PHE A 240 -27.64 -8.08 22.92
CA PHE A 240 -26.81 -8.56 24.03
C PHE A 240 -25.86 -7.47 24.55
N TYR A 241 -25.15 -6.78 23.65
CA TYR A 241 -24.17 -5.75 23.99
C TYR A 241 -24.78 -4.37 24.29
N ALA A 242 -26.10 -4.21 24.17
CA ALA A 242 -26.84 -2.96 24.35
C ALA A 242 -26.55 -2.17 25.63
N ASN A 243 -26.00 -2.79 26.68
CA ASN A 243 -25.58 -2.13 27.92
C ASN A 243 -24.15 -2.48 28.38
N THR A 244 -23.36 -3.15 27.54
CA THR A 244 -21.95 -3.42 27.81
C THR A 244 -21.14 -2.17 27.48
N LYS A 245 -20.45 -1.61 28.48
CA LYS A 245 -19.55 -0.48 28.26
C LYS A 245 -18.39 -0.92 27.36
N ALA A 246 -18.04 -0.08 26.38
CA ALA A 246 -16.81 -0.23 25.60
C ALA A 246 -15.56 0.12 26.45
N PRO A 247 -14.35 -0.21 25.97
CA PRO A 247 -13.09 0.29 26.54
C PRO A 247 -13.05 1.82 26.59
N ASP A 248 -12.22 2.39 27.47
CA ASP A 248 -12.02 3.84 27.52
C ASP A 248 -11.15 4.32 26.34
N GLY A 249 -11.65 5.31 25.58
CA GLY A 249 -10.94 5.93 24.45
C GLY A 249 -11.48 5.57 23.07
N THR A 250 -12.43 4.62 22.97
CA THR A 250 -13.05 4.19 21.70
C THR A 250 -14.17 5.15 21.26
N GLN A 251 -14.58 5.10 19.98
CA GLN A 251 -15.54 6.04 19.37
C GLN A 251 -16.95 6.02 20.01
N TYR A 252 -17.32 4.96 20.74
CA TYR A 252 -18.59 4.87 21.46
C TYR A 252 -18.45 4.38 22.90
N ASP A 253 -19.34 4.82 23.80
CA ASP A 253 -19.41 4.39 25.20
C ASP A 253 -19.81 2.90 25.39
N LYS A 254 -20.35 2.27 24.34
CA LYS A 254 -21.01 0.95 24.37
C LYS A 254 -20.59 0.10 23.19
N VAL A 255 -20.42 -1.20 23.46
CA VAL A 255 -19.99 -2.17 22.44
C VAL A 255 -20.98 -2.25 21.29
N LYS A 256 -20.47 -2.26 20.05
CA LYS A 256 -21.25 -2.34 18.81
C LYS A 256 -21.32 -3.75 18.25
N ALA A 257 -22.38 -4.01 17.49
CA ALA A 257 -22.52 -5.24 16.73
C ALA A 257 -21.61 -5.23 15.49
N TYR A 258 -21.65 -4.12 14.74
CA TYR A 258 -20.81 -3.83 13.60
C TYR A 258 -20.45 -2.34 13.65
N GLU A 259 -19.17 -2.03 13.54
CA GLU A 259 -18.66 -0.67 13.48
C GLU A 259 -17.59 -0.60 12.40
N THR A 260 -17.75 0.31 11.44
CA THR A 260 -16.94 0.33 10.22
C THR A 260 -17.07 1.67 9.48
N ASP A 261 -16.17 1.90 8.54
CA ASP A 261 -16.27 2.96 7.54
C ASP A 261 -17.34 2.56 6.51
N HIS A 262 -18.42 3.35 6.41
CA HIS A 262 -19.57 3.00 5.55
C HIS A 262 -19.18 2.76 4.07
N ARG A 263 -18.08 3.34 3.59
CA ARG A 263 -17.66 3.27 2.18
C ARG A 263 -17.16 1.88 1.84
N PHE A 264 -16.44 1.23 2.75
CA PHE A 264 -15.99 -0.16 2.54
C PHE A 264 -17.12 -1.16 2.75
N ALA A 265 -18.03 -0.93 3.70
CA ALA A 265 -19.25 -1.71 3.82
C ALA A 265 -20.13 -1.62 2.54
N GLY A 266 -20.31 -0.41 2.01
CA GLY A 266 -21.02 -0.16 0.75
C GLY A 266 -20.36 -0.85 -0.44
N LEU A 267 -19.05 -0.65 -0.62
CA LEU A 267 -18.29 -1.30 -1.67
C LEU A 267 -18.39 -2.84 -1.60
N SER A 268 -18.13 -3.42 -0.43
CA SER A 268 -18.19 -4.87 -0.25
C SER A 268 -19.60 -5.44 -0.45
N ALA A 269 -20.65 -4.70 -0.05
CA ALA A 269 -22.03 -5.07 -0.36
C ALA A 269 -22.32 -5.03 -1.87
N ILE A 270 -21.80 -4.05 -2.62
CA ILE A 270 -21.97 -3.94 -4.08
C ILE A 270 -21.36 -5.17 -4.77
N PHE A 271 -20.11 -5.51 -4.46
CA PHE A 271 -19.42 -6.66 -5.07
C PHE A 271 -19.99 -8.02 -4.61
N ALA A 272 -20.56 -8.09 -3.40
CA ALA A 272 -21.28 -9.28 -2.92
C ALA A 272 -22.68 -9.47 -3.56
N ASP A 273 -23.27 -8.41 -4.14
CA ASP A 273 -24.46 -8.45 -5.02
C ASP A 273 -24.08 -8.63 -6.51
N GLY A 274 -22.79 -8.80 -6.82
CA GLY A 274 -22.29 -8.93 -8.18
C GLY A 274 -22.25 -7.63 -8.99
N GLY A 275 -22.48 -6.49 -8.32
CA GLY A 275 -22.32 -5.17 -8.89
C GLY A 275 -20.86 -4.67 -8.85
N GLU A 276 -20.64 -3.51 -9.46
CA GLU A 276 -19.34 -2.83 -9.55
C GLU A 276 -19.55 -1.33 -9.81
N ILE A 277 -18.60 -0.46 -9.44
CA ILE A 277 -18.70 0.98 -9.72
C ILE A 277 -18.26 1.27 -11.17
N TYR A 278 -17.23 0.57 -11.65
CA TYR A 278 -16.75 0.54 -13.03
C TYR A 278 -16.28 -0.89 -13.34
N GLY A 279 -16.66 -1.44 -14.49
CA GLY A 279 -16.26 -2.78 -14.93
C GLY A 279 -16.05 -2.90 -16.43
N SER A 280 -16.10 -4.12 -16.97
CA SER A 280 -15.84 -4.43 -18.40
C SER A 280 -16.72 -3.66 -19.39
N ASP A 281 -17.94 -3.30 -18.97
CA ASP A 281 -18.92 -2.56 -19.77
C ASP A 281 -18.95 -1.06 -19.42
N GLY A 282 -17.96 -0.58 -18.66
CA GLY A 282 -17.84 0.79 -18.19
C GLY A 282 -18.56 1.07 -16.87
N LEU A 283 -19.13 2.28 -16.74
CA LEU A 283 -19.70 2.82 -15.51
C LEU A 283 -20.99 2.11 -15.07
N LYS A 284 -21.01 1.62 -13.82
CA LYS A 284 -22.13 0.88 -13.21
C LYS A 284 -22.51 1.37 -11.79
N ALA A 285 -22.01 2.52 -11.36
CA ALA A 285 -22.34 3.13 -10.05
C ALA A 285 -23.85 3.31 -9.77
N ASP A 286 -24.70 3.39 -10.80
CA ASP A 286 -26.17 3.42 -10.70
C ASP A 286 -26.87 2.14 -11.20
N SER A 287 -26.16 1.00 -11.22
CA SER A 287 -26.75 -0.30 -11.52
C SER A 287 -27.76 -0.73 -10.44
N LYS A 288 -28.60 -1.73 -10.73
CA LYS A 288 -29.62 -2.18 -9.77
C LYS A 288 -28.98 -2.76 -8.51
N GLU A 289 -27.86 -3.44 -8.70
CA GLU A 289 -27.01 -4.09 -7.71
C GLU A 289 -26.35 -3.01 -6.84
N ALA A 290 -25.80 -1.96 -7.48
CA ALA A 290 -25.25 -0.80 -6.78
C ALA A 290 -26.30 -0.07 -5.91
N LEU A 291 -27.50 0.15 -6.44
CA LEU A 291 -28.64 0.77 -5.73
C LEU A 291 -29.21 -0.13 -4.61
N LYS A 292 -29.24 -1.44 -4.82
CA LYS A 292 -29.73 -2.46 -3.87
C LYS A 292 -28.78 -2.60 -2.67
N ALA A 293 -27.48 -2.69 -2.91
CA ALA A 293 -26.46 -2.78 -1.86
C ALA A 293 -26.32 -1.50 -1.01
N THR A 294 -26.27 -0.32 -1.65
CA THR A 294 -26.21 0.97 -0.91
C THR A 294 -27.47 1.21 -0.07
N SER A 295 -28.64 0.79 -0.55
CA SER A 295 -29.90 0.80 0.23
C SER A 295 -29.84 -0.13 1.45
N TYR A 296 -29.26 -1.33 1.31
CA TYR A 296 -29.07 -2.26 2.43
C TYR A 296 -28.13 -1.70 3.51
N ILE A 297 -27.03 -1.02 3.13
CA ILE A 297 -26.18 -0.31 4.11
C ILE A 297 -26.95 0.77 4.87
N LYS A 298 -27.76 1.58 4.16
CA LYS A 298 -28.62 2.58 4.81
C LYS A 298 -29.63 1.93 5.77
N GLU A 299 -30.18 0.76 5.42
CA GLU A 299 -31.07 -0.02 6.29
C GLU A 299 -30.36 -0.54 7.56
N LEU A 300 -29.10 -0.98 7.47
CA LEU A 300 -28.31 -1.37 8.63
C LEU A 300 -28.00 -0.16 9.54
N MET A 301 -27.71 1.01 8.96
CA MET A 301 -27.45 2.25 9.70
C MET A 301 -28.71 2.79 10.39
N ASP A 302 -29.85 2.80 9.70
CA ASP A 302 -31.14 3.24 10.27
C ASP A 302 -31.65 2.30 11.38
N GLY A 303 -31.27 1.02 11.33
CA GLY A 303 -31.46 0.07 12.43
C GLY A 303 -30.44 0.19 13.57
N GLY A 304 -29.41 1.03 13.43
CA GLY A 304 -28.26 1.13 14.35
C GLY A 304 -27.44 -0.16 14.45
N LEU A 305 -27.57 -1.06 13.48
CA LEU A 305 -26.89 -2.37 13.43
C LEU A 305 -25.46 -2.19 12.94
N LEU A 306 -25.28 -1.38 11.89
CA LEU A 306 -24.01 -0.80 11.48
C LEU A 306 -23.87 0.57 12.16
N SER A 307 -22.76 0.76 12.86
CA SER A 307 -22.32 2.06 13.39
C SER A 307 -21.17 2.61 12.55
N GLU A 308 -21.18 3.90 12.27
CA GLU A 308 -20.05 4.58 11.63
C GLU A 308 -18.87 4.64 12.60
N CYS A 309 -17.63 4.47 12.13
CA CYS A 309 -16.44 4.60 12.96
C CYS A 309 -16.06 6.07 13.24
N GLY A 310 -17.06 6.93 13.44
CA GLY A 310 -16.92 8.37 13.61
C GLY A 310 -16.60 9.11 12.30
N LEU A 311 -16.88 10.41 12.30
CA LEU A 311 -16.72 11.29 11.14
C LEU A 311 -15.68 12.39 11.42
N TYR A 312 -15.14 12.98 10.35
CA TYR A 312 -14.42 14.25 10.39
C TYR A 312 -15.38 15.46 10.44
N ASP A 313 -14.81 16.67 10.55
CA ASP A 313 -15.55 17.94 10.73
C ASP A 313 -16.47 18.31 9.54
N ASP A 314 -16.37 17.63 8.40
CA ASP A 314 -17.27 17.78 7.26
C ASP A 314 -18.65 17.12 7.45
N GLY A 315 -18.78 16.24 8.47
CA GLY A 315 -20.02 15.57 8.80
C GLY A 315 -20.44 14.44 7.86
N TYR A 316 -19.55 13.93 6.99
CA TYR A 316 -19.83 12.74 6.17
C TYR A 316 -18.60 11.84 5.88
N THR A 317 -17.36 12.32 5.96
CA THR A 317 -16.17 11.49 5.71
C THR A 317 -15.80 10.68 6.96
N PRO A 318 -15.72 9.33 6.88
CA PRO A 318 -15.31 8.47 8.00
C PRO A 318 -13.88 8.68 8.47
N LYS A 319 -13.65 8.50 9.77
CA LYS A 319 -12.31 8.56 10.37
C LYS A 319 -11.45 7.39 9.92
N TRP A 320 -10.29 7.69 9.36
CA TRP A 320 -9.36 6.68 8.86
C TRP A 320 -8.93 5.69 9.96
N LEU A 321 -9.11 4.38 9.69
CA LEU A 321 -8.75 3.24 10.55
C LEU A 321 -9.43 3.16 11.94
N GLN A 322 -10.35 4.07 12.29
CA GLN A 322 -10.95 4.09 13.64
C GLN A 322 -11.68 2.77 13.96
N GLY A 323 -12.47 2.23 13.03
CA GLY A 323 -13.20 0.97 13.23
C GLY A 323 -12.28 -0.24 13.43
N SER A 324 -11.13 -0.28 12.73
CA SER A 324 -10.10 -1.29 12.94
C SER A 324 -9.43 -1.15 14.31
N GLY A 325 -9.13 0.09 14.75
CA GLY A 325 -8.60 0.37 16.09
C GLY A 325 -9.57 -0.03 17.21
N ASP A 326 -10.86 0.29 17.06
CA ASP A 326 -11.89 0.02 18.06
C ASP A 326 -12.30 -1.46 18.10
N PHE A 327 -12.28 -2.18 16.97
CA PHE A 327 -12.29 -3.64 16.96
C PHE A 327 -11.07 -4.22 17.69
N GLY A 328 -9.87 -3.67 17.40
CA GLY A 328 -8.62 -4.01 18.06
C GLY A 328 -8.65 -3.80 19.58
N ALA A 329 -9.41 -2.82 20.07
CA ALA A 329 -9.65 -2.59 21.50
C ALA A 329 -10.74 -3.49 22.12
N GLY A 330 -11.65 -4.05 21.31
CA GLY A 330 -12.80 -4.84 21.75
C GLY A 330 -14.10 -4.04 21.93
N ALA A 331 -14.25 -2.91 21.23
CA ALA A 331 -15.47 -2.10 21.21
C ALA A 331 -16.51 -2.53 20.16
N THR A 332 -16.15 -3.37 19.17
CA THR A 332 -17.12 -3.90 18.19
C THR A 332 -16.88 -5.38 17.92
N VAL A 333 -17.95 -6.10 17.57
CA VAL A 333 -17.91 -7.54 17.27
C VAL A 333 -17.58 -7.82 15.80
N PHE A 334 -17.94 -6.91 14.89
CA PHE A 334 -17.58 -6.92 13.46
C PHE A 334 -16.98 -5.58 13.02
N THR A 335 -16.09 -5.61 12.03
CA THR A 335 -15.62 -4.44 11.27
C THR A 335 -15.13 -4.88 9.89
N ASP A 336 -15.13 -3.98 8.90
CA ASP A 336 -14.29 -4.14 7.71
C ASP A 336 -12.89 -3.63 8.10
N CYS A 337 -11.90 -4.51 8.14
CA CYS A 337 -10.58 -4.20 8.71
C CYS A 337 -9.53 -4.05 7.61
N ALA A 338 -8.71 -3.00 7.65
CA ALA A 338 -7.63 -2.83 6.69
C ALA A 338 -6.63 -4.00 6.77
N ASP A 339 -6.31 -4.63 5.64
CA ASP A 339 -5.48 -5.84 5.55
C ASP A 339 -4.12 -5.69 6.28
N TRP A 340 -3.46 -4.54 6.14
CA TRP A 340 -2.19 -4.24 6.83
C TRP A 340 -2.31 -4.07 8.37
N THR A 341 -3.52 -4.05 8.93
CA THR A 341 -3.76 -3.93 10.39
C THR A 341 -4.24 -5.21 11.06
N ILE A 342 -4.71 -6.22 10.30
CA ILE A 342 -5.40 -7.41 10.84
C ILE A 342 -4.55 -8.15 11.87
N ALA A 343 -3.26 -8.38 11.60
CA ALA A 343 -2.36 -9.06 12.53
C ALA A 343 -2.15 -8.28 13.86
N GLY A 344 -2.18 -6.95 13.82
CA GLY A 344 -2.07 -6.10 15.00
C GLY A 344 -3.32 -6.15 15.87
N VAL A 345 -4.51 -6.08 15.26
CA VAL A 345 -5.77 -6.19 16.00
C VAL A 345 -6.02 -7.62 16.50
N ALA A 346 -5.55 -8.64 15.78
CA ALA A 346 -5.54 -10.03 16.23
C ALA A 346 -4.65 -10.22 17.47
N SER A 347 -3.43 -9.68 17.46
CA SER A 347 -2.56 -9.68 18.66
C SER A 347 -3.21 -8.94 19.83
N SER A 348 -3.88 -7.83 19.56
CA SER A 348 -4.56 -7.02 20.58
C SER A 348 -5.76 -7.73 21.20
N ALA A 349 -6.45 -8.58 20.42
CA ALA A 349 -7.48 -9.49 20.91
C ALA A 349 -6.88 -10.65 21.72
N ALA A 350 -5.80 -11.27 21.22
CA ALA A 350 -5.10 -12.36 21.92
C ALA A 350 -4.55 -11.94 23.30
N ASP A 351 -4.08 -10.69 23.45
CA ASP A 351 -3.67 -10.11 24.73
C ASP A 351 -4.82 -10.00 25.76
N ARG A 352 -6.08 -9.97 25.30
CA ARG A 352 -7.29 -10.06 26.15
C ARG A 352 -7.77 -11.50 26.36
N GLY A 353 -7.16 -12.48 25.69
CA GLY A 353 -7.67 -13.85 25.61
C GLY A 353 -8.89 -14.00 24.70
N GLU A 354 -8.98 -13.19 23.64
CA GLU A 354 -10.04 -13.24 22.63
C GLU A 354 -9.50 -13.67 21.26
N SER A 355 -10.21 -14.56 20.56
CA SER A 355 -9.88 -15.01 19.20
C SER A 355 -10.67 -14.24 18.14
N ILE A 356 -10.06 -14.04 16.96
CA ILE A 356 -10.73 -13.45 15.79
C ILE A 356 -10.88 -14.44 14.64
N GLY A 357 -11.88 -14.20 13.80
CA GLY A 357 -12.12 -14.91 12.55
C GLY A 357 -12.49 -13.95 11.42
N MET A 358 -12.72 -14.51 10.23
CA MET A 358 -13.01 -13.77 9.00
C MET A 358 -14.05 -14.54 8.19
N VAL A 359 -14.93 -13.82 7.51
CA VAL A 359 -16.03 -14.36 6.70
C VAL A 359 -16.15 -13.50 5.43
N PRO A 360 -16.52 -14.04 4.25
CA PRO A 360 -16.83 -13.17 3.12
C PRO A 360 -17.97 -12.22 3.48
N TRP A 361 -17.97 -11.03 2.90
CA TRP A 361 -19.11 -10.11 3.01
C TRP A 361 -20.37 -10.83 2.47
N PRO A 362 -21.50 -10.84 3.20
CA PRO A 362 -22.65 -11.66 2.83
C PRO A 362 -23.25 -11.27 1.47
N ARG A 363 -23.69 -12.29 0.72
CA ARG A 363 -24.50 -12.12 -0.50
C ARG A 363 -25.92 -11.65 -0.18
N PRO A 364 -26.67 -11.08 -1.14
CA PRO A 364 -28.09 -10.83 -0.95
C PRO A 364 -28.89 -12.14 -0.86
N ASP A 365 -30.14 -12.06 -0.40
CA ASP A 365 -31.02 -13.22 -0.18
C ASP A 365 -31.47 -13.95 -1.46
N ASP A 366 -31.48 -13.25 -2.60
CA ASP A 366 -31.94 -13.73 -3.92
C ASP A 366 -30.85 -14.39 -4.78
N MET A 367 -29.58 -14.25 -4.40
CA MET A 367 -28.43 -14.88 -5.07
C MET A 367 -28.17 -16.31 -4.55
N ALA A 368 -27.60 -17.20 -5.38
CA ALA A 368 -27.18 -18.53 -4.93
C ALA A 368 -25.84 -18.48 -4.17
N SER A 369 -25.57 -19.47 -3.31
CA SER A 369 -24.28 -19.55 -2.59
C SER A 369 -23.08 -19.91 -3.49
N ASP A 370 -23.36 -20.48 -4.67
CA ASP A 370 -22.42 -20.88 -5.70
C ASP A 370 -22.52 -20.01 -6.98
N ASP A 371 -23.19 -18.85 -6.88
CA ASP A 371 -23.29 -17.90 -8.01
C ASP A 371 -21.91 -17.31 -8.36
N PRO A 372 -21.45 -17.36 -9.63
CA PRO A 372 -20.15 -16.80 -10.03
C PRO A 372 -20.07 -15.27 -9.93
N ASN A 373 -21.18 -14.59 -9.66
CA ASN A 373 -21.22 -13.17 -9.36
C ASN A 373 -21.09 -12.86 -7.86
N TYR A 374 -21.13 -13.88 -6.98
CA TYR A 374 -20.83 -13.69 -5.56
C TYR A 374 -19.31 -13.49 -5.35
N LYS A 375 -18.86 -12.27 -5.58
CA LYS A 375 -17.45 -11.87 -5.56
C LYS A 375 -17.09 -11.21 -4.23
N GLN A 376 -15.79 -11.02 -4.01
CA GLN A 376 -15.25 -10.22 -2.91
C GLN A 376 -14.33 -9.15 -3.50
N VAL A 377 -14.40 -7.93 -2.99
CA VAL A 377 -13.78 -6.77 -3.65
C VAL A 377 -12.26 -6.73 -3.48
N LEU A 378 -11.54 -6.48 -4.57
CA LEU A 378 -10.08 -6.33 -4.57
C LEU A 378 -9.62 -5.21 -5.50
N THR A 379 -9.03 -4.18 -4.89
CA THR A 379 -8.03 -3.30 -5.51
C THR A 379 -6.65 -3.87 -5.21
N VAL A 380 -5.86 -4.19 -6.25
CA VAL A 380 -4.66 -5.04 -6.08
C VAL A 380 -3.45 -4.29 -5.50
N GLY A 381 -3.39 -2.97 -5.70
CA GLY A 381 -2.18 -2.17 -5.58
C GLY A 381 -1.56 -1.98 -6.96
N ASP A 382 -0.24 -2.18 -7.05
CA ASP A 382 0.54 -1.98 -8.26
C ASP A 382 0.06 -2.75 -9.49
N SER A 383 0.18 -2.09 -10.65
CA SER A 383 -0.19 -2.60 -11.97
C SER A 383 1.02 -2.62 -12.91
N ILE A 384 0.98 -3.47 -13.93
CA ILE A 384 2.01 -3.58 -14.96
C ILE A 384 1.44 -3.14 -16.30
N GLY A 385 2.14 -2.26 -17.02
CA GLY A 385 1.79 -1.84 -18.38
C GLY A 385 2.97 -1.94 -19.35
N ILE A 386 2.69 -1.82 -20.65
CA ILE A 386 3.69 -1.71 -21.71
C ILE A 386 3.61 -0.31 -22.32
N LEU A 387 4.76 0.35 -22.47
CA LEU A 387 4.86 1.72 -22.98
C LEU A 387 4.71 1.77 -24.51
N LYS A 388 4.11 2.84 -25.03
CA LYS A 388 4.17 3.16 -26.47
C LYS A 388 5.62 3.31 -26.90
N GLY A 389 5.94 2.75 -28.07
CA GLY A 389 7.31 2.73 -28.62
C GLY A 389 8.08 1.43 -28.34
N VAL A 390 7.57 0.56 -27.46
CA VAL A 390 8.03 -0.84 -27.39
C VAL A 390 7.43 -1.60 -28.57
N ASP A 391 8.27 -2.23 -29.40
CA ASP A 391 7.82 -2.92 -30.61
C ASP A 391 7.00 -4.20 -30.30
N ALA A 392 6.27 -4.72 -31.30
CA ALA A 392 5.37 -5.85 -31.11
C ALA A 392 6.08 -7.17 -30.71
N ASP A 393 7.29 -7.42 -31.21
CA ASP A 393 8.05 -8.63 -30.86
C ASP A 393 8.63 -8.54 -29.45
N THR A 394 9.07 -7.35 -29.02
CA THR A 394 9.45 -7.06 -27.62
C THR A 394 8.24 -7.14 -26.70
N THR A 395 7.10 -6.58 -27.10
CA THR A 395 5.83 -6.60 -26.33
C THR A 395 5.36 -8.02 -26.10
N LYS A 396 5.31 -8.84 -27.16
CA LYS A 396 4.94 -10.25 -27.03
C LYS A 396 5.89 -11.00 -26.10
N LEU A 397 7.20 -10.84 -26.28
CA LEU A 397 8.21 -11.50 -25.45
C LEU A 397 8.14 -11.08 -23.99
N ALA A 398 7.82 -9.81 -23.72
CA ALA A 398 7.59 -9.28 -22.38
C ALA A 398 6.37 -9.91 -21.68
N LEU A 399 5.26 -10.08 -22.40
CA LEU A 399 4.06 -10.73 -21.88
C LEU A 399 4.27 -12.25 -21.69
N GLU A 400 4.99 -12.91 -22.60
CA GLU A 400 5.39 -14.32 -22.44
C GLU A 400 6.38 -14.51 -21.28
N PHE A 401 7.32 -13.58 -21.08
CA PHE A 401 8.21 -13.52 -19.92
C PHE A 401 7.42 -13.41 -18.61
N LEU A 402 6.49 -12.44 -18.50
CA LEU A 402 5.70 -12.21 -17.28
C LEU A 402 4.91 -13.47 -16.88
N LYS A 403 4.32 -14.16 -17.86
CA LYS A 403 3.64 -15.46 -17.66
C LYS A 403 4.58 -16.51 -17.09
N VAL A 404 5.71 -16.77 -17.75
CA VAL A 404 6.69 -17.78 -17.31
C VAL A 404 7.23 -17.44 -15.93
N TYR A 405 7.54 -16.16 -15.69
CA TYR A 405 8.06 -15.67 -14.42
C TYR A 405 7.06 -15.89 -13.29
N TYR A 406 5.86 -15.30 -13.34
CA TYR A 406 4.92 -15.36 -12.22
C TYR A 406 4.31 -16.75 -12.01
N SER A 407 4.11 -17.53 -13.08
CA SER A 407 3.73 -18.95 -12.97
C SER A 407 4.81 -19.74 -12.22
N THR A 408 6.09 -19.63 -12.61
CA THR A 408 7.19 -20.32 -11.94
C THR A 408 7.40 -19.84 -10.51
N TYR A 409 7.29 -18.53 -10.27
CA TYR A 409 7.45 -17.89 -8.97
C TYR A 409 6.48 -18.48 -7.94
N TYR A 410 5.17 -18.39 -8.17
CA TYR A 410 4.18 -18.84 -7.20
C TYR A 410 4.15 -20.37 -7.04
N LYS A 411 4.42 -21.12 -8.11
CA LYS A 411 4.61 -22.58 -8.02
C LYS A 411 5.80 -22.96 -7.14
N THR A 412 6.92 -22.26 -7.27
CA THR A 412 8.10 -22.46 -6.40
C THR A 412 7.82 -22.02 -4.96
N LEU A 413 7.12 -20.90 -4.77
CA LEU A 413 6.81 -20.33 -3.45
C LEU A 413 5.82 -21.18 -2.64
N GLY A 414 4.84 -21.83 -3.29
CA GLY A 414 3.92 -22.77 -2.64
C GLY A 414 4.41 -24.22 -2.62
N GLY A 415 5.42 -24.58 -3.42
CA GLY A 415 5.83 -25.97 -3.64
C GLY A 415 4.78 -26.79 -4.39
N VAL A 416 4.15 -26.21 -5.41
CA VAL A 416 2.98 -26.77 -6.13
C VAL A 416 3.16 -26.75 -7.65
N ASP A 417 2.41 -27.62 -8.36
CA ASP A 417 2.49 -27.75 -9.83
C ASP A 417 1.58 -26.79 -10.61
N SER A 418 0.71 -26.01 -9.95
CA SER A 418 -0.19 -25.02 -10.60
C SER A 418 -0.50 -23.81 -9.72
N ILE A 419 -0.83 -22.67 -10.36
CA ILE A 419 -1.29 -21.45 -9.68
C ILE A 419 -2.59 -21.69 -8.90
N ALA A 420 -3.51 -22.48 -9.44
CA ALA A 420 -4.76 -22.82 -8.75
C ALA A 420 -4.54 -23.51 -7.39
N ALA A 421 -3.44 -24.27 -7.23
CA ALA A 421 -3.06 -24.91 -5.97
C ALA A 421 -2.28 -23.99 -5.02
N TYR A 422 -1.68 -22.90 -5.51
CA TYR A 422 -0.84 -22.01 -4.69
C TYR A 422 -1.60 -21.46 -3.48
N LYS A 423 -2.79 -20.87 -3.69
CA LYS A 423 -3.55 -20.28 -2.58
C LYS A 423 -3.96 -21.30 -1.52
N ASP A 424 -4.29 -22.54 -1.91
CA ASP A 424 -4.60 -23.61 -0.95
C ASP A 424 -3.35 -24.05 -0.16
N SER A 425 -2.19 -24.18 -0.82
CA SER A 425 -0.92 -24.58 -0.17
C SER A 425 -0.43 -23.55 0.86
N ALA A 426 -0.63 -22.26 0.59
CA ALA A 426 -0.19 -21.17 1.45
C ALA A 426 -1.25 -20.75 2.49
N ALA A 427 -2.51 -21.18 2.36
CA ALA A 427 -3.64 -20.70 3.16
C ALA A 427 -3.39 -20.75 4.67
N THR A 428 -2.90 -21.88 5.19
CA THR A 428 -2.61 -22.05 6.62
C THR A 428 -1.58 -21.03 7.12
N THR A 429 -0.50 -20.81 6.36
CA THR A 429 0.56 -19.85 6.69
C THR A 429 0.05 -18.42 6.64
N GLN A 430 -0.73 -18.06 5.62
CA GLN A 430 -1.29 -16.72 5.45
C GLN A 430 -2.34 -16.40 6.54
N ALA A 431 -3.28 -17.30 6.79
CA ALA A 431 -4.28 -17.14 7.86
C ALA A 431 -3.64 -17.04 9.26
N THR A 432 -2.59 -17.83 9.52
CA THR A 432 -1.79 -17.71 10.76
C THR A 432 -1.05 -16.36 10.83
N GLY A 433 -0.53 -15.87 9.70
CA GLY A 433 0.13 -14.56 9.60
C GLY A 433 -0.80 -13.38 9.89
N PHE A 434 -2.08 -13.50 9.54
CA PHE A 434 -3.13 -12.56 9.93
C PHE A 434 -3.64 -12.75 11.38
N GLY A 435 -3.14 -13.75 12.11
CA GLY A 435 -3.56 -14.04 13.49
C GLY A 435 -4.96 -14.64 13.64
N LEU A 436 -5.48 -15.28 12.59
CA LEU A 436 -6.78 -15.96 12.63
C LEU A 436 -6.67 -17.28 13.41
N ASP A 437 -7.64 -17.57 14.29
CA ASP A 437 -7.64 -18.77 15.15
C ASP A 437 -8.09 -20.05 14.40
N ILE A 438 -7.33 -20.41 13.36
CA ILE A 438 -7.56 -21.61 12.53
C ILE A 438 -7.24 -22.93 13.25
N PHE A 439 -6.73 -22.88 14.48
CA PHE A 439 -6.39 -24.05 15.30
C PHE A 439 -7.42 -24.33 16.40
N ASN A 440 -8.50 -23.54 16.48
CA ASN A 440 -9.57 -23.73 17.44
C ASN A 440 -10.32 -25.05 17.23
N GLU A 441 -10.44 -25.87 18.28
CA GLU A 441 -11.12 -27.18 18.23
C GLU A 441 -12.62 -27.10 17.84
N THR A 442 -13.25 -25.92 17.93
CA THR A 442 -14.69 -25.73 17.66
C THR A 442 -14.99 -25.22 16.25
N TYR A 443 -14.10 -24.41 15.65
CA TYR A 443 -14.36 -23.70 14.39
C TYR A 443 -13.14 -23.51 13.46
N GLY A 444 -11.94 -23.93 13.88
CA GLY A 444 -10.69 -23.63 13.15
C GLY A 444 -10.66 -24.17 11.73
N ASP A 445 -11.09 -25.42 11.55
CA ASP A 445 -11.25 -26.08 10.24
C ASP A 445 -12.18 -25.28 9.30
N ASP A 446 -13.29 -24.75 9.83
CA ASP A 446 -14.30 -24.04 9.04
C ASP A 446 -13.90 -22.58 8.75
N LEU A 447 -13.14 -21.97 9.66
CA LEU A 447 -12.46 -20.70 9.43
C LEU A 447 -11.38 -20.84 8.34
N LEU A 448 -10.61 -21.93 8.31
CA LEU A 448 -9.62 -22.19 7.26
C LEU A 448 -10.27 -22.44 5.89
N LYS A 449 -11.37 -23.21 5.82
CA LYS A 449 -12.16 -23.39 4.58
C LYS A 449 -12.73 -22.06 4.08
N THR A 450 -13.22 -21.22 4.99
CA THR A 450 -13.76 -19.89 4.69
C THR A 450 -12.66 -18.95 4.20
N PHE A 451 -11.48 -18.97 4.82
CA PHE A 451 -10.29 -18.26 4.35
C PHE A 451 -9.89 -18.69 2.93
N GLN A 452 -9.81 -20.00 2.65
CA GLN A 452 -9.51 -20.54 1.31
C GLN A 452 -10.52 -20.09 0.26
N TYR A 453 -11.82 -20.02 0.58
CA TYR A 453 -12.82 -19.44 -0.31
C TYR A 453 -12.58 -17.95 -0.57
N ILE A 454 -12.36 -17.15 0.47
CA ILE A 454 -12.08 -15.70 0.33
C ILE A 454 -10.85 -15.50 -0.54
N SER A 455 -9.77 -16.25 -0.31
CA SER A 455 -8.56 -16.23 -1.13
C SER A 455 -8.84 -16.58 -2.59
N LYS A 456 -9.73 -17.54 -2.87
CA LYS A 456 -10.13 -17.88 -4.25
C LYS A 456 -11.00 -16.80 -4.92
N GLN A 457 -11.85 -16.10 -4.18
CA GLN A 457 -12.62 -14.95 -4.68
C GLN A 457 -11.80 -13.65 -4.77
N THR A 458 -10.64 -13.59 -4.10
CA THR A 458 -9.72 -12.44 -4.14
C THR A 458 -8.98 -12.41 -5.47
N VAL A 459 -9.63 -11.82 -6.48
CA VAL A 459 -9.16 -11.65 -7.87
C VAL A 459 -9.42 -10.19 -8.26
N PRO A 460 -8.55 -9.51 -9.05
CA PRO A 460 -8.72 -8.10 -9.39
C PRO A 460 -10.12 -7.79 -9.94
N ASN A 461 -10.81 -6.80 -9.37
CA ASN A 461 -12.16 -6.42 -9.81
C ASN A 461 -12.57 -4.97 -9.50
N ASP A 462 -11.99 -4.28 -8.51
CA ASP A 462 -12.27 -2.85 -8.31
C ASP A 462 -11.30 -1.97 -9.11
N TYR A 463 -11.66 -1.74 -10.37
CA TYR A 463 -10.99 -0.77 -11.23
C TYR A 463 -11.44 0.68 -10.95
N SER A 464 -12.45 0.90 -10.11
CA SER A 464 -12.99 2.25 -9.88
C SER A 464 -12.05 3.12 -9.05
N ASP A 465 -11.26 2.52 -8.16
CA ASP A 465 -10.21 3.20 -7.38
C ASP A 465 -9.01 3.56 -8.28
N LEU A 466 -8.52 2.58 -9.05
CA LEU A 466 -7.46 2.73 -10.06
C LEU A 466 -7.79 3.83 -11.09
N LEU A 467 -9.04 3.88 -11.57
CA LEU A 467 -9.54 4.90 -12.49
C LEU A 467 -10.05 6.16 -11.79
N GLY A 468 -9.90 6.29 -10.46
CA GLY A 468 -10.31 7.44 -9.65
C GLY A 468 -11.78 7.85 -9.82
N PHE A 469 -12.67 6.90 -10.12
CA PHE A 469 -14.12 7.08 -9.99
C PHE A 469 -14.58 6.86 -8.55
N ARG A 470 -13.83 6.07 -7.78
CA ARG A 470 -14.15 5.72 -6.39
C ARG A 470 -14.34 6.92 -5.48
N VAL A 471 -13.48 7.93 -5.58
CA VAL A 471 -13.58 9.18 -4.79
C VAL A 471 -14.88 9.94 -5.09
N VAL A 472 -15.35 9.92 -6.34
CA VAL A 472 -16.62 10.55 -6.75
C VAL A 472 -17.81 9.76 -6.16
N TRP A 473 -17.71 8.43 -6.14
CA TRP A 473 -18.72 7.57 -5.53
C TRP A 473 -18.78 7.71 -4.00
N ASP A 474 -17.62 7.72 -3.33
CA ASP A 474 -17.50 7.91 -1.88
C ASP A 474 -18.16 9.22 -1.42
N ASP A 475 -17.91 10.34 -2.13
CA ASP A 475 -18.50 11.66 -1.81
C ASP A 475 -20.03 11.65 -1.93
N ILE A 476 -20.55 11.13 -3.05
CA ILE A 476 -21.99 11.04 -3.32
C ILE A 476 -22.66 10.10 -2.31
N PHE A 477 -22.07 8.95 -2.03
CA PHE A 477 -22.64 7.96 -1.13
C PHE A 477 -22.66 8.46 0.31
N GLY A 478 -21.54 8.98 0.84
CA GLY A 478 -21.46 9.54 2.19
C GLY A 478 -22.45 10.69 2.39
N LYS A 479 -22.49 11.67 1.47
CA LYS A 479 -23.46 12.78 1.55
C LYS A 479 -24.90 12.30 1.47
N SER A 480 -25.19 11.25 0.70
CA SER A 480 -26.52 10.62 0.66
C SER A 480 -26.94 9.86 1.91
N LEU A 481 -25.99 9.27 2.65
CA LEU A 481 -26.29 8.61 3.93
C LEU A 481 -26.67 9.64 5.01
N TYR A 482 -25.96 10.78 5.03
CA TYR A 482 -26.09 11.80 6.09
C TYR A 482 -26.96 13.02 5.73
N GLY A 483 -27.33 13.22 4.46
CA GLY A 483 -28.12 14.37 4.00
C GLY A 483 -27.35 15.69 3.91
N VAL A 484 -26.03 15.61 3.75
CA VAL A 484 -25.11 16.77 3.69
C VAL A 484 -25.18 17.43 2.30
N ASP A 485 -24.85 18.73 2.21
CA ASP A 485 -24.89 19.55 0.97
C ASP A 485 -26.23 19.55 0.21
N GLY A 486 -27.33 19.09 0.83
CA GLY A 486 -28.63 18.94 0.19
C GLY A 486 -28.80 17.65 -0.63
N TYR A 487 -27.89 16.68 -0.46
CA TYR A 487 -28.03 15.34 -1.02
C TYR A 487 -29.26 14.62 -0.47
N ALA A 488 -29.86 13.79 -1.31
CA ALA A 488 -31.00 12.94 -0.99
C ALA A 488 -30.54 11.49 -0.80
N SER A 489 -31.45 10.51 -0.81
CA SER A 489 -31.09 9.09 -0.91
C SER A 489 -30.17 8.81 -2.11
N TYR A 490 -29.36 7.76 -2.01
CA TYR A 490 -28.30 7.48 -2.98
C TYR A 490 -28.83 7.33 -4.42
N ASP A 491 -30.00 6.70 -4.60
CA ASP A 491 -30.67 6.54 -5.90
C ASP A 491 -30.99 7.87 -6.60
N VAL A 492 -31.47 8.86 -5.84
CA VAL A 492 -31.74 10.21 -6.35
C VAL A 492 -30.43 10.95 -6.62
N SER A 493 -29.45 10.79 -5.74
CA SER A 493 -28.21 11.58 -5.76
C SER A 493 -27.21 11.09 -6.81
N ILE A 494 -27.09 9.78 -7.03
CA ILE A 494 -26.27 9.23 -8.11
C ILE A 494 -26.87 9.56 -9.48
N ALA A 495 -28.20 9.53 -9.61
CA ALA A 495 -28.89 9.93 -10.84
C ALA A 495 -28.72 11.44 -11.13
N ALA A 496 -28.73 12.29 -10.09
CA ALA A 496 -28.52 13.73 -10.22
C ALA A 496 -27.07 14.10 -10.58
N ASN A 497 -26.08 13.37 -10.06
CA ASN A 497 -24.65 13.65 -10.24
C ASN A 497 -23.95 12.71 -11.24
N LYS A 498 -24.70 11.92 -12.02
CA LYS A 498 -24.13 10.94 -12.98
C LYS A 498 -23.17 11.57 -13.99
N ASN A 499 -23.35 12.85 -14.30
CA ASN A 499 -22.49 13.59 -15.21
C ASN A 499 -21.03 13.66 -14.72
N LEU A 500 -20.78 13.71 -13.40
CA LEU A 500 -19.43 13.71 -12.82
C LEU A 500 -18.63 12.45 -13.21
N PHE A 501 -19.30 11.32 -13.39
CA PHE A 501 -18.69 10.09 -13.90
C PHE A 501 -18.59 10.10 -15.43
N THR A 502 -19.68 10.40 -16.14
CA THR A 502 -19.71 10.27 -17.61
C THR A 502 -18.84 11.31 -18.32
N GLU A 503 -18.72 12.52 -17.79
CA GLU A 503 -17.80 13.54 -18.31
C GLU A 503 -16.34 13.11 -18.11
N LYS A 504 -16.00 12.54 -16.93
CA LYS A 504 -14.65 12.01 -16.66
C LYS A 504 -14.33 10.83 -17.59
N ALA A 505 -15.27 9.89 -17.77
CA ALA A 505 -15.10 8.75 -18.67
C ALA A 505 -14.92 9.18 -20.12
N ALA A 506 -15.82 10.01 -20.65
CA ALA A 506 -15.75 10.49 -22.04
C ALA A 506 -14.50 11.32 -22.33
N ASN A 507 -13.98 12.07 -21.33
CA ASN A 507 -12.72 12.79 -21.48
C ASN A 507 -11.51 11.83 -21.55
N MET A 508 -11.51 10.76 -20.75
CA MET A 508 -10.47 9.71 -20.82
C MET A 508 -10.55 8.90 -22.13
N GLU A 509 -11.75 8.53 -22.56
CA GLU A 509 -11.98 7.90 -23.87
C GLU A 509 -11.48 8.79 -25.01
N SER A 510 -11.70 10.11 -24.94
CA SER A 510 -11.17 11.07 -25.91
C SER A 510 -9.66 11.34 -25.80
N ILE A 511 -9.01 10.95 -24.70
CA ILE A 511 -7.54 10.92 -24.59
C ILE A 511 -7.02 9.65 -25.30
N LEU A 512 -7.52 8.49 -24.88
CA LEU A 512 -7.02 7.17 -25.28
C LEU A 512 -7.35 6.82 -26.75
N ALA A 513 -8.42 7.37 -27.32
CA ALA A 513 -8.75 7.25 -28.74
C ALA A 513 -7.89 8.13 -29.67
N SER A 514 -6.79 8.71 -29.18
CA SER A 514 -5.85 9.53 -29.94
C SER A 514 -4.42 8.96 -29.87
N ASP A 515 -3.57 9.35 -30.81
CA ASP A 515 -2.12 9.07 -30.75
C ASP A 515 -1.34 10.14 -29.94
N GLU A 516 -2.02 11.18 -29.45
CA GLU A 516 -1.40 12.32 -28.77
C GLU A 516 -0.96 11.93 -27.35
N ILE A 517 0.35 11.93 -27.11
CA ILE A 517 0.91 11.90 -25.75
C ILE A 517 0.61 13.25 -25.10
N ARG A 518 0.04 13.22 -23.89
CA ARG A 518 -0.37 14.42 -23.15
C ARG A 518 0.46 14.60 -21.90
N ASP A 519 1.13 15.73 -21.82
CA ASP A 519 1.70 16.20 -20.56
C ASP A 519 0.59 16.59 -19.58
N ASN A 520 0.60 15.95 -18.41
CA ASN A 520 -0.28 16.24 -17.28
C ASN A 520 0.50 16.38 -15.96
N ILE A 521 1.82 16.60 -16.03
CA ILE A 521 2.70 16.78 -14.87
C ILE A 521 2.69 18.25 -14.48
N ALA A 522 2.47 18.55 -13.20
CA ALA A 522 2.57 19.91 -12.70
C ALA A 522 4.02 20.24 -12.29
N PRO A 523 4.52 21.47 -12.58
CA PRO A 523 5.88 21.87 -12.22
C PRO A 523 6.14 21.81 -10.71
N VAL A 524 7.39 21.56 -10.32
CA VAL A 524 7.82 21.60 -8.92
C VAL A 524 8.36 22.99 -8.59
N ILE A 525 7.71 23.68 -7.64
CA ILE A 525 8.15 24.99 -7.13
C ILE A 525 8.96 24.76 -5.84
N THR A 526 10.26 25.02 -5.87
CA THR A 526 11.18 24.79 -4.75
C THR A 526 11.76 26.11 -4.22
N VAL A 527 11.87 26.27 -2.90
CA VAL A 527 12.58 27.40 -2.29
C VAL A 527 14.08 27.15 -2.35
N ALA A 528 14.77 27.81 -3.28
CA ALA A 528 16.21 27.68 -3.51
C ALA A 528 17.06 28.57 -2.58
N LYS A 529 16.47 29.57 -1.91
CA LYS A 529 17.16 30.45 -0.94
C LYS A 529 16.25 30.80 0.25
N PRO A 530 16.77 30.91 1.49
CA PRO A 530 15.96 31.29 2.65
C PRO A 530 15.19 32.60 2.45
N LEU A 531 13.88 32.57 2.70
CA LEU A 531 12.97 33.71 2.62
C LEU A 531 13.06 34.58 3.90
N VAL A 532 14.24 35.16 4.13
CA VAL A 532 14.58 35.91 5.35
C VAL A 532 14.85 37.38 5.01
N PHE A 533 14.12 38.31 5.62
CA PHE A 533 14.17 39.74 5.28
C PHE A 533 14.23 40.63 6.53
N PRO A 534 14.91 41.80 6.48
CA PRO A 534 14.85 42.80 7.55
C PRO A 534 13.44 43.36 7.75
N ALA A 535 13.07 43.64 9.00
CA ALA A 535 11.88 44.41 9.34
C ALA A 535 11.92 45.81 8.67
N GLY A 536 10.79 46.22 8.11
CA GLY A 536 10.66 47.44 7.29
C GLY A 536 11.00 47.26 5.80
N THR A 537 11.34 46.05 5.34
CA THR A 537 11.52 45.77 3.90
C THR A 537 10.21 45.98 3.14
N ASP A 538 10.27 46.65 1.99
CA ASP A 538 9.13 46.80 1.08
C ASP A 538 9.01 45.57 0.17
N PRO A 539 8.02 44.68 0.35
CA PRO A 539 7.95 43.44 -0.42
C PRO A 539 7.72 43.65 -1.91
N LYS A 540 7.24 44.84 -2.33
CA LYS A 540 7.11 45.20 -3.76
C LYS A 540 8.46 45.42 -4.45
N LYS A 541 9.56 45.42 -3.69
CA LYS A 541 10.94 45.49 -4.21
C LYS A 541 11.69 44.16 -4.12
N ILE A 542 11.07 43.11 -3.57
CA ILE A 542 11.67 41.77 -3.50
C ILE A 542 11.40 41.05 -4.83
N ALA A 543 12.47 40.68 -5.54
CA ALA A 543 12.38 39.75 -6.66
C ALA A 543 12.25 38.32 -6.10
N PHE A 544 11.03 37.91 -5.74
CA PHE A 544 10.79 36.59 -5.16
C PHE A 544 11.17 35.44 -6.10
N SER A 545 11.18 35.68 -7.42
CA SER A 545 11.77 34.80 -8.44
C SER A 545 13.19 34.34 -8.09
N ASP A 546 13.99 35.22 -7.49
CA ASP A 546 15.40 34.96 -7.22
C ASP A 546 15.59 34.00 -6.04
N TYR A 547 14.52 33.67 -5.30
CA TYR A 547 14.53 32.79 -4.13
C TYR A 547 14.01 31.38 -4.45
N LEU A 548 13.56 31.13 -5.69
CA LEU A 548 12.92 29.90 -6.11
C LEU A 548 13.70 29.21 -7.23
N SER A 549 13.50 27.90 -7.36
CA SER A 549 13.59 27.21 -8.65
C SER A 549 12.19 26.73 -9.02
N ILE A 550 11.86 26.72 -10.31
CA ILE A 550 10.64 26.10 -10.83
C ILE A 550 11.05 25.20 -11.99
N GLU A 551 10.79 23.90 -11.85
CA GLU A 551 11.27 22.87 -12.77
C GLU A 551 10.13 21.91 -13.09
N ASP A 552 9.92 21.64 -14.37
CA ASP A 552 9.02 20.60 -14.87
C ASP A 552 9.79 19.45 -15.54
N ALA A 553 9.19 18.24 -15.54
CA ALA A 553 9.75 17.02 -16.10
C ALA A 553 9.89 17.00 -17.63
N ILE A 554 9.07 17.78 -18.35
CA ILE A 554 8.97 17.82 -19.82
C ILE A 554 9.39 19.20 -20.33
N ASP A 555 8.91 20.25 -19.68
CA ASP A 555 9.16 21.64 -20.02
C ASP A 555 10.49 22.19 -19.49
N GLY A 556 11.11 21.51 -18.52
CA GLY A 556 12.39 21.88 -17.91
C GLY A 556 12.28 23.07 -16.94
N VAL A 557 13.37 23.84 -16.82
CA VAL A 557 13.40 25.04 -15.95
C VAL A 557 12.44 26.10 -16.50
N LEU A 558 11.42 26.46 -15.71
CA LEU A 558 10.45 27.49 -16.03
C LEU A 558 10.93 28.88 -15.57
N ASP A 559 10.48 29.93 -16.26
CA ASP A 559 10.75 31.31 -15.88
C ASP A 559 9.94 31.69 -14.62
N ALA A 560 10.61 31.70 -13.47
CA ALA A 560 10.01 32.07 -12.19
C ALA A 560 9.45 33.51 -12.18
N THR A 561 9.85 34.41 -13.09
CA THR A 561 9.26 35.75 -13.17
C THR A 561 7.84 35.77 -13.74
N ALA A 562 7.41 34.67 -14.39
CA ALA A 562 6.04 34.50 -14.88
C ALA A 562 5.06 33.95 -13.82
N ALA A 563 5.56 33.49 -12.66
CA ALA A 563 4.72 32.99 -11.58
C ALA A 563 3.89 34.11 -10.90
N THR A 564 2.76 33.74 -10.32
CA THR A 564 1.94 34.62 -9.47
C THR A 564 2.41 34.52 -8.03
N TYR A 565 2.61 35.68 -7.38
CA TYR A 565 3.11 35.79 -6.01
C TYR A 565 2.09 36.51 -5.11
N ASP A 566 1.74 35.89 -3.98
CA ASP A 566 0.98 36.50 -2.90
C ASP A 566 1.80 36.41 -1.59
N TYR A 567 2.11 37.56 -1.01
CA TYR A 567 2.82 37.69 0.26
C TYR A 567 1.99 38.46 1.31
N SER A 568 0.67 38.53 1.11
CA SER A 568 -0.25 39.30 1.97
C SER A 568 -0.38 38.75 3.40
N ALA A 569 0.02 37.50 3.63
CA ALA A 569 0.06 36.87 4.94
C ALA A 569 1.32 37.23 5.78
N ALA A 570 2.34 37.83 5.17
CA ALA A 570 3.55 38.28 5.87
C ALA A 570 3.52 39.79 6.17
N ASP A 571 3.63 40.16 7.44
CA ASP A 571 3.78 41.55 7.87
C ASP A 571 5.27 41.92 7.94
N PHE A 572 5.82 42.34 6.80
CA PHE A 572 7.22 42.79 6.69
C PHE A 572 7.58 44.00 7.56
N SER A 573 6.61 44.65 8.23
CA SER A 573 6.89 45.74 9.19
C SER A 573 7.22 45.26 10.60
N LYS A 574 7.01 43.97 10.90
CA LYS A 574 7.09 43.39 12.24
C LYS A 574 7.96 42.14 12.25
N VAL A 575 8.75 41.96 13.32
CA VAL A 575 9.55 40.75 13.55
C VAL A 575 8.64 39.54 13.80
N GLY A 576 8.94 38.43 13.13
CA GLY A 576 8.18 37.18 13.24
C GLY A 576 8.48 36.17 12.13
N SER A 577 8.02 34.94 12.33
CA SER A 577 7.97 33.91 11.28
C SER A 577 6.51 33.71 10.83
N TYR A 578 6.28 33.83 9.53
CA TYR A 578 4.96 33.83 8.90
C TYR A 578 4.86 32.58 8.03
N GLY A 579 4.27 31.50 8.55
CA GLY A 579 4.31 30.17 7.93
C GLY A 579 3.74 30.08 6.51
N ASP A 580 2.73 30.89 6.22
CA ASP A 580 2.06 31.05 4.92
C ASP A 580 2.56 32.31 4.17
N GLY A 581 3.69 32.87 4.59
CA GLY A 581 4.12 34.24 4.28
C GLY A 581 4.46 34.53 2.83
N LEU A 582 4.75 33.49 2.03
CA LEU A 582 4.81 33.56 0.57
C LEU A 582 4.04 32.41 -0.04
N LYS A 583 3.06 32.74 -0.88
CA LYS A 583 2.32 31.82 -1.74
C LYS A 583 2.70 32.08 -3.19
N VAL A 584 2.95 31.00 -3.92
CA VAL A 584 3.42 31.03 -5.30
C VAL A 584 2.54 30.10 -6.12
N LYS A 585 2.07 30.57 -7.28
CA LYS A 585 1.34 29.75 -8.25
C LYS A 585 1.99 29.89 -9.62
N MET A 586 2.25 28.75 -10.27
CA MET A 586 2.81 28.70 -11.62
C MET A 586 2.08 27.65 -12.46
N ALA A 587 2.14 27.80 -13.79
CA ALA A 587 1.70 26.78 -14.73
C ALA A 587 2.76 26.60 -15.82
N ASP A 588 2.88 25.38 -16.34
CA ASP A 588 3.71 25.04 -17.51
C ASP A 588 3.04 25.46 -18.85
N LYS A 589 3.60 25.03 -19.98
CA LYS A 589 3.02 25.27 -21.33
C LYS A 589 1.73 24.48 -21.59
N SER A 590 1.56 23.33 -20.94
CA SER A 590 0.38 22.44 -21.02
C SER A 590 -0.79 22.94 -20.16
N LYS A 591 -0.50 23.84 -19.21
CA LYS A 591 -1.35 24.47 -18.19
C LYS A 591 -1.62 23.59 -16.96
N ASN A 592 -0.73 22.66 -16.63
CA ASN A 592 -0.84 22.00 -15.32
C ASN A 592 -0.37 22.99 -14.24
N GLU A 593 -1.12 23.10 -13.15
CA GLU A 593 -0.93 24.17 -12.16
C GLU A 593 -0.25 23.67 -10.89
N ALA A 594 0.83 24.34 -10.49
CA ALA A 594 1.54 24.09 -9.25
C ALA A 594 1.34 25.23 -8.26
N ASN A 595 1.31 24.90 -6.96
CA ASN A 595 1.14 25.84 -5.87
C ASN A 595 2.13 25.53 -4.74
N LEU A 596 2.77 26.55 -4.21
CA LEU A 596 3.63 26.49 -3.03
C LEU A 596 3.10 27.48 -1.98
N SER A 597 3.09 27.06 -0.70
CA SER A 597 3.03 27.97 0.45
C SER A 597 4.33 27.80 1.24
N SER A 598 4.95 28.89 1.65
CA SER A 598 6.24 28.84 2.34
C SER A 598 6.41 29.95 3.37
N ALA A 599 7.23 29.66 4.38
CA ALA A 599 7.45 30.53 5.52
C ALA A 599 8.37 31.70 5.17
N VAL A 600 7.91 32.92 5.47
CA VAL A 600 8.74 34.13 5.42
C VAL A 600 9.16 34.51 6.83
N THR A 601 10.45 34.74 7.04
CA THR A 601 10.99 35.23 8.32
C THR A 601 11.36 36.70 8.21
N VAL A 602 10.88 37.50 9.15
CA VAL A 602 11.18 38.92 9.27
C VAL A 602 11.95 39.14 10.58
N TYR A 603 13.17 39.70 10.51
CA TYR A 603 14.06 39.86 11.67
C TYR A 603 14.39 41.34 11.96
N ASP A 604 14.80 41.67 13.18
CA ASP A 604 15.28 43.03 13.50
C ASP A 604 16.73 43.24 13.03
N PRO A 605 17.01 44.08 12.00
CA PRO A 605 18.38 44.41 11.61
C PRO A 605 19.14 45.20 12.68
N GLU A 606 18.43 45.81 13.64
CA GLU A 606 19.03 46.55 14.74
C GLU A 606 19.23 45.73 16.02
N ASN A 607 18.92 44.42 16.02
CA ASN A 607 19.31 43.54 17.11
C ASN A 607 20.85 43.43 17.18
N LYS A 608 21.43 43.80 18.33
CA LYS A 608 22.87 43.68 18.65
C LYS A 608 23.16 42.74 19.83
N LYS A 609 22.23 41.81 20.12
CA LYS A 609 22.34 40.81 21.20
C LYS A 609 22.50 39.42 20.61
N ALA A 610 23.45 38.68 21.14
CA ALA A 610 23.68 37.30 20.77
C ALA A 610 22.47 36.40 21.13
N PRO A 611 22.18 35.35 20.32
CA PRO A 611 21.09 34.41 20.56
C PRO A 611 21.30 33.54 21.80
N VAL A 612 20.23 32.92 22.29
CA VAL A 612 20.24 31.97 23.41
C VAL A 612 20.21 30.53 22.88
N ILE A 613 21.19 29.72 23.27
CA ILE A 613 21.25 28.28 22.96
C ILE A 613 20.80 27.48 24.19
N THR A 614 19.86 26.56 23.99
CA THR A 614 19.36 25.61 25.00
C THR A 614 19.87 24.22 24.67
N GLN A 615 20.65 23.61 25.56
CA GLN A 615 21.09 22.22 25.43
C GLN A 615 19.92 21.25 25.67
N VAL A 616 19.97 20.08 25.03
CA VAL A 616 19.18 18.91 25.45
C VAL A 616 19.66 18.48 26.84
N LYS A 617 18.73 18.16 27.73
CA LYS A 617 19.09 17.60 29.04
C LYS A 617 19.41 16.11 28.88
N ASP A 618 20.55 15.68 29.42
CA ASP A 618 21.04 14.30 29.35
C ASP A 618 21.16 13.78 27.90
N TYR A 619 21.78 14.57 27.01
CA TYR A 619 21.98 14.24 25.59
C TYR A 619 22.70 12.91 25.38
N ARG A 620 22.50 12.30 24.20
CA ARG A 620 23.03 10.99 23.88
C ARG A 620 24.56 10.96 23.86
N LYS A 621 25.11 9.75 24.07
CA LYS A 621 26.50 9.45 23.72
C LYS A 621 26.65 9.43 22.19
N ILE A 622 27.86 9.75 21.73
CA ILE A 622 28.30 9.49 20.36
C ILE A 622 28.79 8.04 20.33
N LYS A 623 28.43 7.28 19.29
CA LYS A 623 28.90 5.89 19.15
C LYS A 623 30.36 5.87 18.70
N LEU A 624 31.09 4.84 19.13
CA LEU A 624 32.41 4.53 18.57
C LEU A 624 32.30 4.37 17.05
N ASP A 625 33.25 4.98 16.32
CA ASP A 625 33.31 5.08 14.86
C ASP A 625 32.08 5.76 14.21
N GLU A 626 31.30 6.55 14.95
CA GLU A 626 30.24 7.38 14.37
C GLU A 626 30.83 8.47 13.46
N ASP A 627 30.20 8.69 12.29
CA ASP A 627 30.62 9.71 11.33
C ASP A 627 30.35 11.12 11.87
N ALA A 628 31.41 11.76 12.39
CA ALA A 628 31.35 13.09 12.99
C ALA A 628 30.76 14.17 12.08
N SER A 629 30.81 13.98 10.74
CA SER A 629 30.22 14.92 9.78
C SER A 629 28.69 14.81 9.64
N LYS A 630 28.10 13.72 10.16
CA LYS A 630 26.66 13.42 10.09
C LYS A 630 25.92 13.56 11.43
N ILE A 631 26.60 13.99 12.49
CA ILE A 631 25.99 14.15 13.82
C ILE A 631 24.90 15.25 13.80
N ALA A 632 23.69 14.90 14.23
CA ALA A 632 22.53 15.80 14.23
C ALA A 632 22.52 16.74 15.46
N TRP A 633 23.38 17.76 15.43
CA TRP A 633 23.54 18.70 16.56
C TRP A 633 22.23 19.38 17.01
N LYS A 634 21.29 19.68 16.09
CA LYS A 634 19.90 20.06 16.43
C LYS A 634 19.10 18.77 16.71
N GLY A 635 18.47 18.70 17.88
CA GLY A 635 17.66 17.54 18.29
C GLY A 635 18.39 16.59 19.25
N ASP A 636 19.59 16.12 18.90
CA ASP A 636 20.36 15.21 19.76
C ASP A 636 21.01 15.93 20.95
N PHE A 637 21.57 17.13 20.70
CA PHE A 637 22.42 17.87 21.64
C PHE A 637 21.91 19.27 21.96
N ILE A 638 21.34 19.98 20.97
CA ILE A 638 20.73 21.30 21.12
C ILE A 638 19.22 21.19 20.96
N ALA A 639 18.49 21.59 22.00
CA ALA A 639 17.03 21.57 22.05
C ALA A 639 16.42 22.77 21.31
N SER A 640 17.07 23.94 21.40
CA SER A 640 16.72 25.12 20.61
C SER A 640 17.86 26.13 20.57
N ALA A 641 17.89 26.96 19.53
CA ALA A 641 18.62 28.23 19.49
C ALA A 641 17.66 29.32 19.01
N VAL A 642 17.52 30.39 19.79
CA VAL A 642 16.57 31.49 19.51
C VAL A 642 17.26 32.85 19.62
N ASP A 643 16.85 33.82 18.82
CA ASP A 643 17.31 35.21 18.98
C ASP A 643 16.60 35.93 20.15
N THR A 644 16.82 37.24 20.28
CA THR A 644 16.19 38.04 21.35
C THR A 644 14.68 38.20 21.18
N ASP A 645 14.17 38.17 19.95
CA ASP A 645 12.78 38.41 19.62
C ASP A 645 11.97 37.11 19.53
N GLY A 646 12.65 35.96 19.59
CA GLY A 646 12.08 34.62 19.71
C GLY A 646 12.00 33.84 18.39
N LEU A 647 12.75 34.25 17.36
CA LEU A 647 12.84 33.49 16.11
C LEU A 647 13.67 32.21 16.33
N ASP A 648 13.23 31.07 15.79
CA ASP A 648 14.06 29.85 15.73
C ASP A 648 15.21 30.07 14.74
N ILE A 649 16.44 30.11 15.25
CA ILE A 649 17.66 30.19 14.46
C ILE A 649 18.42 28.85 14.45
N SER A 650 17.80 27.75 14.89
CA SER A 650 18.47 26.45 15.04
C SER A 650 18.91 25.81 13.71
N ALA A 651 18.52 26.38 12.56
CA ALA A 651 19.09 26.05 11.25
C ALA A 651 20.47 26.71 11.00
N ASN A 652 20.83 27.74 11.76
CA ASN A 652 22.07 28.50 11.67
C ASN A 652 23.12 28.04 12.71
N ILE A 653 22.96 26.86 13.30
CA ILE A 653 23.95 26.31 14.24
C ILE A 653 25.08 25.62 13.47
N THR A 654 26.29 25.72 14.02
CA THR A 654 27.51 25.09 13.50
C THR A 654 28.28 24.47 14.66
N ALA A 655 28.93 23.34 14.43
CA ALA A 655 29.70 22.62 15.44
C ALA A 655 31.18 22.57 15.04
N ASP A 656 32.06 23.03 15.93
CA ASP A 656 33.49 22.80 15.78
C ASP A 656 33.84 21.37 16.25
N ILE A 657 33.80 20.44 15.30
CA ILE A 657 34.16 19.03 15.49
C ILE A 657 35.66 18.77 15.32
N SER A 658 36.51 19.81 15.16
CA SER A 658 37.95 19.61 14.87
C SER A 658 38.74 18.96 16.02
N GLY A 659 38.20 19.00 17.24
CA GLY A 659 38.72 18.30 18.43
C GLY A 659 38.05 16.97 18.77
N LEU A 660 37.03 16.53 18.00
CA LEU A 660 36.26 15.31 18.27
C LEU A 660 36.89 14.10 17.57
N ASP A 661 37.36 13.12 18.35
CA ASP A 661 37.80 11.81 17.83
C ASP A 661 36.74 10.75 18.18
N THR A 662 35.95 10.31 17.19
CA THR A 662 34.94 9.27 17.39
C THR A 662 35.50 7.85 17.37
N SER A 663 36.79 7.66 17.08
CA SER A 663 37.46 6.34 17.07
C SER A 663 38.11 5.95 18.40
N THR A 664 38.16 6.88 19.38
CA THR A 664 38.69 6.64 20.72
C THR A 664 37.59 6.90 21.77
N PRO A 665 37.28 5.96 22.68
CA PRO A 665 36.36 6.22 23.79
C PRO A 665 36.89 7.30 24.75
N GLY A 666 36.07 8.30 25.05
CA GLY A 666 36.47 9.44 25.89
C GLY A 666 35.43 10.56 25.92
N ASP A 667 35.68 11.61 26.71
CA ASP A 667 34.88 12.83 26.74
C ASP A 667 35.59 13.95 25.95
N TYR A 668 34.86 14.61 25.06
CA TYR A 668 35.39 15.62 24.13
C TYR A 668 34.61 16.93 24.24
N ASP A 669 35.31 18.07 24.27
CA ASP A 669 34.69 19.40 24.20
C ASP A 669 34.39 19.76 22.74
N VAL A 670 33.10 19.89 22.40
CA VAL A 670 32.63 20.41 21.10
C VAL A 670 32.00 21.78 21.30
N VAL A 671 32.41 22.77 20.51
CA VAL A 671 31.86 24.14 20.57
C VAL A 671 30.76 24.29 19.52
N ILE A 672 29.52 24.48 19.98
CA ILE A 672 28.40 24.86 19.11
C ILE A 672 28.31 26.38 19.05
N THR A 673 28.30 26.93 17.83
CA THR A 673 28.08 28.36 17.54
C THR A 673 26.75 28.53 16.84
N ALA A 674 25.84 29.34 17.40
CA ALA A 674 24.58 29.73 16.77
C ALA A 674 24.64 31.21 16.37
N THR A 675 24.24 31.54 15.14
CA THR A 675 24.26 32.93 14.63
C THR A 675 22.86 33.36 14.19
N ASP A 676 22.39 34.51 14.68
CA ASP A 676 21.10 35.07 14.31
C ASP A 676 21.12 35.74 12.92
N PHE A 677 19.94 36.12 12.42
CA PHE A 677 19.81 36.73 11.10
C PHE A 677 20.38 38.17 11.00
N ALA A 678 20.67 38.82 12.13
CA ALA A 678 21.37 40.11 12.19
C ALA A 678 22.90 39.94 12.28
N GLY A 679 23.41 38.71 12.40
CA GLY A 679 24.83 38.38 12.46
C GLY A 679 25.43 38.36 13.87
N ASN A 680 24.62 38.34 14.94
CA ASN A 680 25.13 38.13 16.29
C ASN A 680 25.28 36.64 16.57
N SER A 681 26.42 36.22 17.12
CA SER A 681 26.69 34.81 17.46
C SER A 681 26.80 34.59 18.97
N SER A 682 26.33 33.44 19.44
CA SER A 682 26.68 32.90 20.76
C SER A 682 27.25 31.49 20.64
N ASN A 683 28.05 31.10 21.64
CA ASN A 683 28.76 29.83 21.67
C ASN A 683 28.41 29.08 22.95
N VAL A 684 28.30 27.75 22.87
CA VAL A 684 28.19 26.86 24.02
C VAL A 684 29.08 25.64 23.83
N THR A 685 29.81 25.24 24.88
CA THR A 685 30.63 24.02 24.87
C THR A 685 29.80 22.85 25.39
N LEU A 686 29.85 21.73 24.68
CA LEU A 686 29.27 20.45 25.05
C LEU A 686 30.41 19.48 25.38
N SER A 687 30.29 18.76 26.49
CA SER A 687 31.20 17.66 26.85
C SER A 687 30.57 16.36 26.39
N VAL A 688 30.85 15.95 25.14
CA VAL A 688 30.24 14.77 24.51
C VAL A 688 31.06 13.51 24.77
N THR A 689 30.42 12.46 25.27
CA THR A 689 31.04 11.16 25.51
C THR A 689 30.97 10.29 24.25
N VAL A 690 32.12 9.82 23.77
CA VAL A 690 32.26 8.75 22.76
C VAL A 690 32.37 7.41 23.49
N ALA A 691 31.54 6.43 23.13
CA ALA A 691 31.56 5.09 23.75
C ALA A 691 31.08 4.00 22.79
N GLU A 692 31.40 2.74 23.12
CA GLU A 692 30.71 1.58 22.55
C GLU A 692 29.20 1.68 22.81
N ALA A 693 28.38 1.17 21.88
CA ALA A 693 26.93 1.13 22.05
C ALA A 693 26.54 0.06 23.09
N GLU A 694 25.57 0.40 23.95
CA GLU A 694 24.92 -0.51 24.92
C GLU A 694 23.85 -1.40 24.27
#